data_AF-A0A3T2DQV1-F1
#
_entry.id   AF-A0A3T2DQV1-F1
#
_cell.length_a   1.000
_cell.length_b   1.000
_cell.length_c   1.000
_cell.angle_alpha   90.00
_cell.angle_beta   90.00
_cell.angle_gamma   90.00
#
_symmetry.space_group_name_H-M   'P 1'
#
loop_
_entity.id
_entity.type
_entity.pdbx_description
1 polymer ?
#
loop_
_entity_poly.entity_id
_entity_poly.type
_entity_poly.pdbx_seq_one_letter_code
_entity_poly.pdbx_strand_id
1 'polypeptide(L)'
;MQEETDNDKKVLPKEASEFTKKVNEKVKKSLPFENTKDFDDAKKGFIGTWDHVKVDTEDGHAVWDLEDYKFIEGEAPDSVNPSLWRIAQLNMTNGLFKVTDRVYQVRGFDMSNTTIMEGDTGLVITDTLMSVETARAALDLYYEHRPKKPIKAIIYTHSHADHYGGVAGLISKEDVASGKVALIGPEGFMEAAVSENIFAGNAMIRRAEYMYGSRLSRGELGQVDAGLGKTASKGHMSLLAPNDTITFDHEKRVVDGIEVEFLMAPNTEAPSEHMMYFPQFKLLNIAEDAVHNLHNILTLRGAQIRDAYEWWKDIDKAIRAFGDKYEVCIGQHHWPTWGNEEINDMLIHQRDAYKYMHDQTLHFINKGLTAIEVAEAVKFPPALEEKWYLRGYYGTLNHDVKAIYQFYLGWYDGNPADLYPLPPEDVAKKYVEFMGGVDEVLKKARVSYEAGEYRWVAEVVKHAVFADGENGEARALLADALEQLGYQSESGPWRNVFLAGADELRNSVPDEVISGVTLDIVEGMPFNLILDYMGIRLNGERSIGKRISMNWKLTDVDENYHLLVNNSVLIYREGEVDDKADLTLTTTRDTFNHIFGGVKSFEAAFADQTAKLEGDAKKFGEFASLLDEFNPVFNIVTP
;
A
#
# COMPACT_ATOMS: atom_id res chain seq x y z
N MET A 1 -11.49 -18.94 45.64
CA MET A 1 -11.40 -19.69 44.38
C MET A 1 -12.07 -18.82 43.34
N GLN A 2 -11.30 -17.95 42.71
CA GLN A 2 -11.73 -17.25 41.49
C GLN A 2 -11.79 -18.31 40.40
N GLU A 3 -12.94 -18.40 39.72
CA GLU A 3 -13.04 -19.09 38.44
C GLU A 3 -12.16 -18.30 37.46
N GLU A 4 -11.02 -18.87 37.06
CA GLU A 4 -10.34 -18.49 35.83
C GLU A 4 -11.29 -18.82 34.69
N THR A 5 -11.92 -17.79 34.11
CA THR A 5 -12.66 -17.92 32.86
C THR A 5 -11.67 -18.29 31.75
N ASP A 6 -11.92 -19.42 31.10
CA ASP A 6 -11.14 -20.05 30.01
C ASP A 6 -11.15 -19.23 28.68
N ASN A 7 -11.27 -17.90 28.76
CA ASN A 7 -11.53 -16.99 27.62
C ASN A 7 -10.29 -16.48 26.88
N ASP A 8 -9.07 -16.85 27.28
CA ASP A 8 -7.82 -16.31 26.71
C ASP A 8 -7.02 -17.32 25.85
N LYS A 9 -7.56 -18.49 25.52
CA LYS A 9 -6.87 -19.43 24.63
C LYS A 9 -7.10 -19.06 23.17
N LYS A 10 -6.11 -18.40 22.55
CA LYS A 10 -6.03 -18.19 21.10
C LYS A 10 -6.32 -19.49 20.36
N VAL A 11 -7.35 -19.51 19.52
CA VAL A 11 -7.68 -20.69 18.71
C VAL A 11 -6.61 -20.81 17.62
N LEU A 12 -5.93 -21.96 17.58
CA LEU A 12 -4.80 -22.18 16.67
C LEU A 12 -5.26 -22.51 15.25
N PRO A 13 -4.44 -22.18 14.23
CA PRO A 13 -4.65 -22.61 12.84
C PRO A 13 -4.78 -24.13 12.67
N LYS A 14 -5.49 -24.58 11.62
CA LYS A 14 -5.59 -26.00 11.25
C LYS A 14 -4.56 -26.36 10.18
N GLU A 15 -4.29 -27.66 10.06
CA GLU A 15 -3.44 -28.19 9.00
C GLU A 15 -4.05 -28.03 7.59
N ALA A 16 -3.20 -28.06 6.57
CA ALA A 16 -3.65 -28.11 5.17
C ALA A 16 -4.45 -29.39 4.89
N SER A 17 -5.63 -29.23 4.28
CA SER A 17 -6.45 -30.37 3.86
C SER A 17 -5.83 -31.13 2.68
N GLU A 18 -6.29 -32.36 2.44
CA GLU A 18 -5.90 -33.12 1.24
C GLU A 18 -6.26 -32.42 -0.08
N PHE A 19 -7.26 -31.53 -0.09
CA PHE A 19 -7.61 -30.73 -1.27
C PHE A 19 -6.61 -29.59 -1.47
N THR A 20 -6.26 -28.88 -0.39
CA THR A 20 -5.23 -27.83 -0.42
C THR A 20 -3.89 -28.38 -0.87
N LYS A 21 -3.46 -29.53 -0.34
CA LYS A 21 -2.25 -30.24 -0.78
C LYS A 21 -2.26 -30.52 -2.28
N LYS A 22 -3.39 -31.01 -2.81
CA LYS A 22 -3.54 -31.28 -4.25
C LYS A 22 -3.46 -30.01 -5.10
N VAL A 23 -4.00 -28.89 -4.63
CA VAL A 23 -3.89 -27.59 -5.32
C VAL A 23 -2.43 -27.15 -5.36
N ASN A 24 -1.73 -27.18 -4.23
CA ASN A 24 -0.32 -26.80 -4.14
C ASN A 24 0.58 -27.73 -4.98
N GLU A 25 0.33 -29.04 -4.95
CA GLU A 25 1.01 -30.02 -5.81
C GLU A 25 0.78 -29.79 -7.30
N LYS A 26 -0.39 -29.27 -7.70
CA LYS A 26 -0.66 -28.92 -9.09
C LYS A 26 0.21 -27.73 -9.53
N VAL A 27 0.36 -26.72 -8.67
CA VAL A 27 1.24 -25.57 -8.92
C VAL A 27 2.70 -26.02 -9.08
N LYS A 28 3.18 -26.91 -8.18
CA LYS A 28 4.54 -27.49 -8.26
C LYS A 28 4.83 -28.18 -9.59
N LYS A 29 3.79 -28.76 -10.22
CA LYS A 29 3.90 -29.48 -11.52
C LYS A 29 3.69 -28.60 -12.75
N SER A 30 3.10 -27.42 -12.59
CA SER A 30 2.74 -26.56 -13.72
C SER A 30 3.72 -25.41 -13.97
N LEU A 31 4.57 -25.07 -13.00
CA LEU A 31 5.53 -23.97 -13.11
C LEU A 31 6.97 -24.48 -13.23
N PRO A 32 7.86 -23.72 -13.89
CA PRO A 32 9.23 -24.17 -14.19
C PRO A 32 10.17 -23.99 -12.98
N PHE A 33 9.96 -24.76 -11.90
CA PHE A 33 10.75 -24.70 -10.66
C PHE A 33 12.24 -25.03 -10.86
N GLU A 34 12.60 -25.71 -11.94
CA GLU A 34 13.97 -25.94 -12.36
C GLU A 34 14.69 -24.66 -12.80
N ASN A 35 13.95 -23.60 -13.14
CA ASN A 35 14.53 -22.28 -13.42
C ASN A 35 14.84 -21.53 -12.11
N THR A 36 16.10 -21.63 -11.71
CA THR A 36 16.63 -21.02 -10.48
C THR A 36 17.42 -19.72 -10.73
N LYS A 37 17.36 -19.13 -11.93
CA LYS A 37 18.16 -17.94 -12.28
C LYS A 37 17.94 -16.76 -11.32
N ASP A 38 16.71 -16.55 -10.87
CA ASP A 38 16.38 -15.48 -9.91
C ASP A 38 17.19 -15.58 -8.62
N PHE A 39 17.52 -16.78 -8.14
CA PHE A 39 18.32 -16.96 -6.93
C PHE A 39 19.76 -16.50 -7.10
N ASP A 40 20.31 -16.63 -8.31
CA ASP A 40 21.65 -16.14 -8.65
C ASP A 40 21.63 -14.62 -8.83
N ASP A 41 20.63 -14.10 -9.56
CA ASP A 41 20.45 -12.67 -9.81
C ASP A 41 20.19 -11.91 -8.49
N ALA A 42 19.37 -12.47 -7.59
CA ALA A 42 19.15 -11.90 -6.26
C ALA A 42 20.46 -11.78 -5.47
N LYS A 43 21.39 -12.73 -5.58
CA LYS A 43 22.66 -12.68 -4.80
C LYS A 43 23.76 -11.87 -5.48
N LYS A 44 23.58 -11.51 -6.75
CA LYS A 44 24.61 -10.87 -7.56
C LYS A 44 24.98 -9.50 -6.99
N GLY A 45 26.28 -9.27 -6.83
CA GLY A 45 26.81 -8.00 -6.34
C GLY A 45 26.77 -7.82 -4.83
N PHE A 46 26.42 -8.85 -4.05
CA PHE A 46 26.39 -8.79 -2.59
C PHE A 46 27.73 -8.26 -2.01
N ILE A 47 27.64 -7.32 -1.06
CA ILE A 47 28.77 -6.73 -0.34
C ILE A 47 28.76 -7.16 1.12
N GLY A 48 27.63 -6.99 1.81
CA GLY A 48 27.49 -7.23 3.23
C GLY A 48 26.08 -6.95 3.74
N THR A 49 25.77 -7.49 4.92
CA THR A 49 24.53 -7.27 5.66
C THR A 49 24.79 -7.44 7.16
N TRP A 50 23.82 -7.12 8.01
CA TRP A 50 23.91 -7.37 9.45
C TRP A 50 23.65 -8.85 9.76
N ASP A 51 24.33 -9.37 10.79
CA ASP A 51 24.13 -10.76 11.26
C ASP A 51 22.65 -11.02 11.64
N HIS A 52 22.01 -10.00 12.21
CA HIS A 52 20.57 -9.95 12.49
C HIS A 52 20.03 -8.65 11.91
N VAL A 53 19.25 -8.73 10.83
CA VAL A 53 18.57 -7.56 10.26
C VAL A 53 17.36 -7.25 11.13
N LYS A 54 17.62 -6.43 12.14
CA LYS A 54 16.63 -5.93 13.08
C LYS A 54 16.78 -4.43 13.26
N VAL A 55 15.67 -3.71 13.13
CA VAL A 55 15.57 -2.27 13.32
C VAL A 55 14.54 -2.01 14.40
N ASP A 56 14.95 -1.29 15.43
CA ASP A 56 14.12 -0.86 16.54
C ASP A 56 14.01 0.69 16.53
N THR A 57 12.94 1.23 17.09
CA THR A 57 12.83 2.66 17.43
C THR A 57 13.81 3.03 18.55
N GLU A 58 14.00 4.32 18.80
CA GLU A 58 14.90 4.80 19.88
C GLU A 58 14.44 4.36 21.28
N ASP A 59 13.14 4.16 21.49
CA ASP A 59 12.54 3.63 22.72
C ASP A 59 12.43 2.10 22.75
N GLY A 60 12.93 1.40 21.72
CA GLY A 60 13.13 -0.05 21.70
C GLY A 60 11.96 -0.88 21.18
N HIS A 61 11.00 -0.27 20.48
CA HIS A 61 9.94 -0.99 19.78
C HIS A 61 10.43 -1.53 18.43
N ALA A 62 10.09 -2.77 18.10
CA ALA A 62 10.51 -3.40 16.85
C ALA A 62 9.80 -2.79 15.63
N VAL A 63 10.58 -2.24 14.70
CA VAL A 63 10.13 -1.65 13.43
C VAL A 63 10.22 -2.66 12.29
N TRP A 64 11.33 -3.42 12.26
CA TRP A 64 11.63 -4.41 11.23
C TRP A 64 12.45 -5.55 11.82
N ASP A 65 12.08 -6.79 11.52
CA ASP A 65 12.83 -7.97 11.98
C ASP A 65 12.74 -9.10 10.95
N LEU A 66 13.88 -9.47 10.36
CA LEU A 66 13.96 -10.61 9.45
C LEU A 66 14.21 -11.95 10.15
N GLU A 67 14.59 -11.97 11.44
CA GLU A 67 14.77 -13.23 12.19
C GLU A 67 13.46 -14.00 12.31
N ASP A 68 12.33 -13.29 12.34
CA ASP A 68 10.99 -13.88 12.36
C ASP A 68 10.70 -14.75 11.12
N TYR A 69 11.47 -14.60 10.05
CA TYR A 69 11.29 -15.32 8.78
C TYR A 69 12.32 -16.43 8.53
N LYS A 70 13.18 -16.77 9.50
CA LYS A 70 14.17 -17.84 9.34
C LYS A 70 13.59 -19.24 9.10
N PHE A 71 12.29 -19.42 9.36
CA PHE A 71 11.57 -20.65 9.02
C PHE A 71 11.45 -20.85 7.50
N ILE A 72 11.74 -19.83 6.68
CA ILE A 72 11.67 -19.89 5.22
C ILE A 72 12.95 -20.52 4.65
N GLU A 73 12.99 -21.85 4.70
CA GLU A 73 14.08 -22.66 4.15
C GLU A 73 13.57 -23.98 3.56
N GLY A 74 14.32 -24.57 2.63
CA GLY A 74 13.98 -25.89 2.08
C GLY A 74 12.72 -25.92 1.20
N GLU A 75 12.04 -27.07 1.20
CA GLU A 75 10.82 -27.29 0.40
C GLU A 75 9.61 -26.57 1.01
N ALA A 76 8.69 -26.13 0.15
CA ALA A 76 7.46 -25.49 0.60
C ALA A 76 6.61 -26.45 1.45
N PRO A 77 6.12 -26.02 2.63
CA PRO A 77 5.19 -26.80 3.43
C PRO A 77 3.83 -26.90 2.73
N ASP A 78 3.06 -27.94 3.07
CA ASP A 78 1.74 -28.21 2.47
C ASP A 78 0.73 -27.05 2.62
N SER A 79 0.92 -26.19 3.64
CA SER A 79 0.11 -25.02 3.95
C SER A 79 0.52 -23.72 3.23
N VAL A 80 1.56 -23.76 2.40
CA VAL A 80 2.01 -22.59 1.62
C VAL A 80 2.08 -22.96 0.15
N ASN A 81 1.50 -22.12 -0.70
CA ASN A 81 1.63 -22.27 -2.14
C ASN A 81 3.13 -22.31 -2.53
N PRO A 82 3.61 -23.31 -3.28
CA PRO A 82 5.04 -23.47 -3.55
C PRO A 82 5.63 -22.33 -4.38
N SER A 83 4.82 -21.65 -5.19
CA SER A 83 5.25 -20.47 -5.94
C SER A 83 5.44 -19.27 -5.00
N LEU A 84 4.51 -19.07 -4.05
CA LEU A 84 4.65 -18.04 -3.01
C LEU A 84 5.88 -18.32 -2.12
N TRP A 85 6.13 -19.59 -1.79
CA TRP A 85 7.32 -19.98 -1.02
C TRP A 85 8.63 -19.60 -1.74
N ARG A 86 8.68 -19.81 -3.07
CA ARG A 86 9.82 -19.42 -3.90
C ARG A 86 10.12 -17.92 -3.81
N ILE A 87 9.11 -17.06 -4.01
CA ILE A 87 9.33 -15.60 -3.90
C ILE A 87 9.64 -15.19 -2.45
N ALA A 88 9.06 -15.86 -1.46
CA ALA A 88 9.33 -15.61 -0.06
C ALA A 88 10.80 -15.93 0.32
N GLN A 89 11.39 -16.96 -0.29
CA GLN A 89 12.83 -17.28 -0.17
C GLN A 89 13.70 -16.22 -0.86
N LEU A 90 13.30 -15.77 -2.06
CA LEU A 90 14.03 -14.73 -2.79
C LEU A 90 14.03 -13.41 -2.02
N ASN A 91 12.89 -13.02 -1.44
CA ASN A 91 12.70 -11.81 -0.62
C ASN A 91 13.45 -11.88 0.73
N MET A 92 13.97 -13.04 1.15
CA MET A 92 14.92 -13.13 2.27
C MET A 92 16.33 -12.68 1.89
N THR A 93 16.63 -12.49 0.60
CA THR A 93 17.94 -12.02 0.13
C THR A 93 18.11 -10.53 0.43
N ASN A 94 18.80 -10.23 1.53
CA ASN A 94 18.93 -8.89 2.09
C ASN A 94 20.38 -8.39 2.12
N GLY A 95 20.55 -7.09 2.35
CA GLY A 95 21.84 -6.44 2.53
C GLY A 95 22.13 -5.35 1.49
N LEU A 96 23.41 -4.97 1.42
CA LEU A 96 23.97 -4.03 0.46
C LEU A 96 24.50 -4.78 -0.77
N PHE A 97 24.05 -4.35 -1.95
CA PHE A 97 24.44 -4.94 -3.23
C PHE A 97 25.02 -3.85 -4.15
N LYS A 98 26.15 -4.15 -4.82
CA LYS A 98 26.63 -3.39 -5.97
C LYS A 98 25.86 -3.81 -7.21
N VAL A 99 25.06 -2.90 -7.77
CA VAL A 99 24.28 -3.14 -8.99
C VAL A 99 25.17 -2.98 -10.23
N THR A 100 25.86 -1.84 -10.31
CA THR A 100 26.85 -1.51 -11.33
C THR A 100 27.86 -0.52 -10.72
N ASP A 101 28.76 0.04 -11.53
CA ASP A 101 29.73 0.99 -10.99
C ASP A 101 29.03 2.22 -10.39
N ARG A 102 29.46 2.63 -9.18
CA ARG A 102 28.90 3.73 -8.38
C ARG A 102 27.43 3.58 -7.95
N VAL A 103 26.71 2.51 -8.31
CA VAL A 103 25.30 2.30 -7.96
C VAL A 103 25.14 1.10 -7.03
N TYR A 104 24.48 1.34 -5.90
CA TYR A 104 24.22 0.34 -4.87
C TYR A 104 22.74 0.30 -4.52
N GLN A 105 22.26 -0.86 -4.07
CA GLN A 105 20.92 -0.98 -3.47
C GLN A 105 21.03 -1.65 -2.10
N VAL A 106 20.29 -1.11 -1.14
CA VAL A 106 20.01 -1.81 0.12
C VAL A 106 18.64 -2.44 -0.01
N ARG A 107 18.56 -3.75 0.24
CA ARG A 107 17.35 -4.55 0.05
C ARG A 107 17.03 -5.37 1.29
N GLY A 108 15.75 -5.62 1.54
CA GLY A 108 15.29 -6.40 2.69
C GLY A 108 15.41 -5.70 4.04
N PHE A 109 15.67 -4.39 4.06
CA PHE A 109 15.62 -3.55 5.26
C PHE A 109 14.25 -2.89 5.46
N ASP A 110 13.39 -3.00 4.44
CA ASP A 110 11.96 -2.65 4.44
C ASP A 110 11.29 -3.44 3.29
N MET A 111 10.03 -3.14 2.98
CA MET A 111 9.32 -3.69 1.82
C MET A 111 9.96 -3.29 0.49
N SER A 112 10.32 -2.01 0.37
CA SER A 112 11.00 -1.41 -0.76
C SER A 112 12.52 -1.45 -0.62
N ASN A 113 13.18 -1.16 -1.72
CA ASN A 113 14.61 -0.95 -1.78
C ASN A 113 14.90 0.55 -1.65
N THR A 114 16.12 0.89 -1.23
CA THR A 114 16.67 2.22 -1.47
C THR A 114 17.90 2.10 -2.35
N THR A 115 17.99 2.95 -3.38
CA THR A 115 19.09 2.95 -4.33
C THR A 115 20.02 4.13 -4.04
N ILE A 116 21.31 3.86 -3.83
CA ILE A 116 22.32 4.86 -3.46
C ILE A 116 23.34 4.96 -4.60
N MET A 117 23.45 6.14 -5.20
CA MET A 117 24.40 6.44 -6.27
C MET A 117 25.48 7.40 -5.79
N GLU A 118 26.74 7.04 -6.01
CA GLU A 118 27.89 7.88 -5.67
C GLU A 118 28.08 8.95 -6.73
N GLY A 119 27.68 10.19 -6.47
CA GLY A 119 27.94 11.36 -7.30
C GLY A 119 29.37 11.89 -7.16
N ASP A 120 29.63 13.02 -7.82
CA ASP A 120 30.95 13.68 -7.83
C ASP A 120 31.32 14.20 -6.44
N THR A 121 30.37 14.78 -5.71
CA THR A 121 30.62 15.39 -4.40
C THR A 121 29.88 14.72 -3.24
N GLY A 122 28.89 13.88 -3.54
CA GLY A 122 27.99 13.31 -2.55
C GLY A 122 27.26 12.05 -3.00
N LEU A 123 26.07 11.84 -2.42
CA LEU A 123 25.15 10.76 -2.74
C LEU A 123 23.88 11.31 -3.40
N VAL A 124 23.40 10.59 -4.41
CA VAL A 124 22.04 10.72 -4.95
C VAL A 124 21.29 9.46 -4.54
N ILE A 125 20.25 9.61 -3.73
CA ILE A 125 19.44 8.50 -3.23
C ILE A 125 18.13 8.46 -4.02
N THR A 126 17.70 7.29 -4.45
CA THR A 126 16.36 7.05 -5.00
C THR A 126 15.57 6.24 -3.98
N ASP A 127 14.46 6.83 -3.56
CA ASP A 127 13.50 6.33 -2.57
C ASP A 127 14.06 6.06 -1.17
N THR A 128 13.22 6.24 -0.17
CA THR A 128 13.65 6.38 1.23
C THR A 128 13.00 5.38 2.17
N LEU A 129 12.50 4.26 1.66
CA LEU A 129 11.81 3.24 2.45
C LEU A 129 10.54 3.79 3.14
N MET A 130 9.85 2.92 3.90
CA MET A 130 8.57 3.26 4.55
C MET A 130 8.78 4.03 5.87
N SER A 131 9.79 3.66 6.65
CA SER A 131 10.01 4.23 7.99
C SER A 131 11.31 5.00 8.11
N VAL A 132 11.31 6.03 8.95
CA VAL A 132 12.49 6.85 9.30
C VAL A 132 13.64 5.97 9.80
N GLU A 133 13.34 4.96 10.61
CA GLU A 133 14.33 4.06 11.19
C GLU A 133 14.95 3.14 10.15
N THR A 134 14.15 2.58 9.24
CA THR A 134 14.64 1.67 8.20
C THR A 134 15.50 2.40 7.19
N ALA A 135 15.13 3.63 6.81
CA ALA A 135 15.93 4.49 5.95
C ALA A 135 17.31 4.78 6.55
N ARG A 136 17.35 5.14 7.84
CA ARG A 136 18.59 5.37 8.59
C ARG A 136 19.45 4.10 8.65
N ALA A 137 18.85 2.97 8.99
CA ALA A 137 19.52 1.67 9.04
C ALA A 137 20.14 1.28 7.69
N ALA A 138 19.42 1.51 6.58
CA ALA A 138 19.93 1.25 5.25
C ALA A 138 21.13 2.14 4.88
N LEU A 139 21.07 3.43 5.21
CA LEU A 139 22.19 4.34 4.99
C LEU A 139 23.40 4.01 5.88
N ASP A 140 23.16 3.59 7.12
CA ASP A 140 24.21 3.13 8.03
C ASP A 140 24.91 1.89 7.48
N LEU A 141 24.17 0.89 6.99
CA LEU A 141 24.74 -0.28 6.33
C LEU A 141 25.59 0.12 5.10
N TYR A 142 25.11 1.07 4.29
CA TYR A 142 25.91 1.60 3.19
C TYR A 142 27.24 2.19 3.68
N TYR A 143 27.22 3.00 4.75
CA TYR A 143 28.40 3.64 5.31
C TYR A 143 29.37 2.71 6.06
N GLU A 144 28.94 1.50 6.43
CA GLU A 144 29.85 0.46 6.92
C GLU A 144 30.82 -0.03 5.83
N HIS A 145 30.39 0.01 4.57
CA HIS A 145 31.14 -0.55 3.44
C HIS A 145 31.64 0.49 2.42
N ARG A 146 31.04 1.69 2.41
CA ARG A 146 31.27 2.73 1.39
C ARG A 146 31.64 4.08 2.03
N PRO A 147 32.24 5.02 1.26
CA PRO A 147 32.63 6.32 1.80
C PRO A 147 31.45 7.11 2.38
N LYS A 148 31.65 7.74 3.54
CA LYS A 148 30.67 8.62 4.20
C LYS A 148 30.56 9.97 3.51
N LYS A 149 29.93 9.98 2.33
CA LYS A 149 29.65 11.17 1.52
C LYS A 149 28.34 11.83 1.94
N PRO A 150 28.20 13.16 1.91
CA PRO A 150 26.94 13.82 2.21
C PRO A 150 25.88 13.55 1.14
N ILE A 151 24.60 13.52 1.53
CA ILE A 151 23.48 13.47 0.60
C ILE A 151 23.37 14.81 -0.14
N LYS A 152 23.21 14.75 -1.47
CA LYS A 152 23.06 15.91 -2.36
C LYS A 152 21.72 15.96 -3.04
N ALA A 153 21.14 14.80 -3.31
CA ALA A 153 19.78 14.71 -3.80
C ALA A 153 19.09 13.45 -3.29
N ILE A 154 17.79 13.55 -3.14
CA ILE A 154 16.87 12.43 -3.00
C ILE A 154 15.87 12.54 -4.16
N ILE A 155 15.59 11.43 -4.83
CA ILE A 155 14.60 11.32 -5.89
C ILE A 155 13.50 10.39 -5.38
N TYR A 156 12.27 10.88 -5.30
CA TYR A 156 11.09 10.02 -5.18
C TYR A 156 10.71 9.52 -6.56
N THR A 157 10.64 8.20 -6.76
CA THR A 157 10.12 7.63 -8.00
C THR A 157 8.63 7.92 -8.14
N HIS A 158 7.86 7.75 -7.06
CA HIS A 158 6.42 7.92 -7.07
C HIS A 158 5.81 8.16 -5.68
N SER A 159 4.50 8.33 -5.64
CA SER A 159 3.75 8.86 -4.49
C SER A 159 3.26 7.83 -3.46
N HIS A 160 3.93 6.69 -3.27
CA HIS A 160 3.58 5.71 -2.23
C HIS A 160 4.51 5.76 -1.02
N ALA A 161 3.95 5.45 0.15
CA ALA A 161 4.58 5.68 1.44
C ALA A 161 5.89 4.91 1.64
N ASP A 162 6.06 3.74 1.02
CA ASP A 162 7.30 2.97 1.05
C ASP A 162 8.44 3.58 0.24
N HIS A 163 8.21 4.68 -0.47
CA HIS A 163 9.22 5.35 -1.29
C HIS A 163 9.59 6.73 -0.77
N TYR A 164 8.76 7.34 0.07
CA TYR A 164 9.04 8.64 0.72
C TYR A 164 9.01 8.60 2.25
N GLY A 165 8.42 7.57 2.85
CA GLY A 165 8.03 7.55 4.27
C GLY A 165 9.21 7.69 5.21
N GLY A 166 10.38 7.16 4.85
CA GLY A 166 11.59 7.29 5.66
C GLY A 166 12.45 8.53 5.40
N VAL A 167 11.99 9.52 4.63
CA VAL A 167 12.83 10.66 4.21
C VAL A 167 13.43 11.44 5.39
N ALA A 168 12.71 11.62 6.50
CA ALA A 168 13.22 12.33 7.67
C ALA A 168 14.33 11.55 8.41
N GLY A 169 14.55 10.28 8.08
CA GLY A 169 15.71 9.50 8.50
C GLY A 169 17.00 9.88 7.80
N LEU A 170 16.90 10.58 6.66
CA LEU A 170 18.02 10.89 5.78
C LEU A 170 18.35 12.39 5.74
N ILE A 171 17.34 13.25 5.72
CA ILE A 171 17.49 14.71 5.60
C ILE A 171 16.47 15.46 6.46
N SER A 172 16.73 16.74 6.75
CA SER A 172 15.77 17.60 7.46
C SER A 172 14.97 18.51 6.52
N LYS A 173 13.88 19.10 7.04
CA LYS A 173 13.10 20.12 6.33
C LYS A 173 13.96 21.34 5.96
N GLU A 174 14.91 21.73 6.79
CA GLU A 174 15.86 22.81 6.52
C GLU A 174 16.82 22.48 5.39
N ASP A 175 17.23 21.22 5.24
CA ASP A 175 18.08 20.80 4.13
C ASP A 175 17.37 21.00 2.77
N VAL A 176 16.06 20.71 2.72
CA VAL A 176 15.21 20.96 1.56
C VAL A 176 14.98 22.47 1.36
N ALA A 177 14.57 23.19 2.40
CA ALA A 177 14.24 24.62 2.31
C ALA A 177 15.45 25.50 1.95
N SER A 178 16.65 25.12 2.39
CA SER A 178 17.90 25.83 2.06
C SER A 178 18.46 25.49 0.67
N GLY A 179 17.91 24.46 -0.01
CA GLY A 179 18.46 23.93 -1.26
C GLY A 179 19.79 23.18 -1.08
N LYS A 180 20.15 22.81 0.16
CA LYS A 180 21.34 21.98 0.44
C LYS A 180 21.18 20.57 -0.14
N VAL A 181 19.96 20.05 -0.13
CA VAL A 181 19.58 18.81 -0.79
C VAL A 181 18.47 19.09 -1.80
N ALA A 182 18.65 18.62 -3.03
CA ALA A 182 17.58 18.61 -4.03
C ALA A 182 16.66 17.43 -3.73
N LEU A 183 15.40 17.71 -3.40
CA LEU A 183 14.36 16.70 -3.24
C LEU A 183 13.49 16.72 -4.50
N ILE A 184 13.74 15.75 -5.36
CA ILE A 184 13.17 15.67 -6.72
C ILE A 184 11.97 14.72 -6.68
N GLY A 185 10.83 15.15 -7.24
CA GLY A 185 9.65 14.30 -7.38
C GLY A 185 8.88 14.57 -8.69
N PRO A 186 8.00 13.64 -9.10
CA PRO A 186 7.14 13.83 -10.26
C PRO A 186 6.08 14.93 -10.03
N GLU A 187 5.61 15.53 -11.11
CA GLU A 187 4.45 16.40 -11.08
C GLU A 187 3.24 15.71 -10.46
N GLY A 188 2.53 16.41 -9.56
CA GLY A 188 1.37 15.87 -8.86
C GLY A 188 1.68 15.03 -7.61
N PHE A 189 2.96 14.87 -7.23
CA PHE A 189 3.36 14.01 -6.10
C PHE A 189 2.60 14.30 -4.80
N MET A 190 2.52 15.57 -4.38
CA MET A 190 1.86 15.93 -3.11
C MET A 190 0.36 15.68 -3.12
N GLU A 191 -0.30 15.94 -4.26
CA GLU A 191 -1.73 15.66 -4.43
C GLU A 191 -1.99 14.15 -4.31
N ALA A 192 -1.18 13.33 -5.00
CA ALA A 192 -1.32 11.88 -5.01
C ALA A 192 -0.99 11.25 -3.64
N ALA A 193 0.13 11.64 -3.02
CA ALA A 193 0.56 11.09 -1.73
C ALA A 193 -0.46 11.37 -0.61
N VAL A 194 -1.09 12.54 -0.63
CA VAL A 194 -2.05 12.95 0.39
C VAL A 194 -3.46 12.43 0.09
N SER A 195 -3.95 12.57 -1.14
CA SER A 195 -5.30 12.12 -1.49
C SER A 195 -5.45 10.61 -1.36
N GLU A 196 -4.42 9.84 -1.71
CA GLU A 196 -4.43 8.39 -1.58
C GLU A 196 -4.35 7.96 -0.11
N ASN A 197 -3.44 8.52 0.70
CA ASN A 197 -3.17 7.98 2.03
C ASN A 197 -3.98 8.63 3.18
N ILE A 198 -4.56 9.82 2.97
CA ILE A 198 -5.20 10.60 4.05
C ILE A 198 -6.72 10.63 3.94
N PHE A 199 -7.27 10.93 2.76
CA PHE A 199 -8.72 11.13 2.62
C PHE A 199 -9.54 9.88 2.98
N ALA A 200 -9.07 8.70 2.57
CA ALA A 200 -9.62 7.41 2.97
C ALA A 200 -8.71 6.65 3.96
N GLY A 201 -7.76 7.35 4.59
CA GLY A 201 -6.66 6.76 5.36
C GLY A 201 -7.11 5.83 6.48
N ASN A 202 -8.14 6.20 7.24
CA ASN A 202 -8.69 5.36 8.31
C ASN A 202 -9.16 3.99 7.78
N ALA A 203 -9.88 3.98 6.66
CA ALA A 203 -10.35 2.75 6.04
C ALA A 203 -9.21 1.94 5.42
N MET A 204 -8.28 2.63 4.76
CA MET A 204 -7.14 1.99 4.08
C MET A 204 -6.18 1.32 5.06
N ILE A 205 -5.83 1.97 6.17
CA ILE A 205 -4.93 1.40 7.18
C ILE A 205 -5.52 0.15 7.79
N ARG A 206 -6.79 0.21 8.20
CA ARG A 206 -7.48 -0.95 8.76
C ARG A 206 -7.52 -2.13 7.77
N ARG A 207 -7.72 -1.87 6.48
CA ARG A 207 -7.68 -2.90 5.43
C ARG A 207 -6.25 -3.34 5.09
N ALA A 208 -5.25 -2.47 5.24
CA ALA A 208 -3.84 -2.79 5.03
C ALA A 208 -3.35 -3.82 6.05
N GLU A 209 -3.90 -3.85 7.27
CA GLU A 209 -3.59 -4.89 8.26
C GLU A 209 -3.88 -6.30 7.73
N TYR A 210 -5.00 -6.46 7.02
CA TYR A 210 -5.36 -7.70 6.34
C TYR A 210 -4.39 -7.98 5.20
N MET A 211 -4.15 -7.00 4.32
CA MET A 211 -3.29 -7.16 3.15
C MET A 211 -1.84 -7.55 3.49
N TYR A 212 -1.26 -6.91 4.51
CA TYR A 212 0.13 -7.18 4.92
C TYR A 212 0.24 -8.24 6.03
N GLY A 213 -0.89 -8.72 6.55
CA GLY A 213 -0.92 -9.72 7.62
C GLY A 213 -0.18 -9.24 8.86
N SER A 214 -0.31 -7.97 9.22
CA SER A 214 0.53 -7.30 10.24
C SER A 214 0.38 -7.90 11.64
N ARG A 215 -0.76 -8.55 11.91
CA ARG A 215 -1.12 -9.22 13.18
C ARG A 215 -0.99 -10.74 13.14
N LEU A 216 -0.77 -11.31 11.95
CA LEU A 216 -0.56 -12.74 11.81
C LEU A 216 0.81 -13.13 12.37
N SER A 217 0.87 -14.30 13.01
CA SER A 217 2.15 -14.90 13.37
C SER A 217 2.97 -15.15 12.11
N ARG A 218 4.28 -14.92 12.19
CA ARG A 218 5.22 -15.29 11.12
C ARG A 218 5.44 -16.81 11.20
N GLY A 219 5.11 -17.52 10.13
CA GLY A 219 5.19 -18.99 10.11
C GLY A 219 4.42 -19.64 8.96
N GLU A 220 4.60 -20.95 8.79
CA GLU A 220 4.02 -21.75 7.70
C GLU A 220 2.48 -21.74 7.64
N LEU A 221 1.83 -21.51 8.79
CA LEU A 221 0.37 -21.40 8.93
C LEU A 221 -0.12 -19.94 8.99
N GLY A 222 0.80 -18.97 8.97
CA GLY A 222 0.53 -17.54 9.11
C GLY A 222 1.06 -16.71 7.95
N GLN A 223 1.55 -15.51 8.24
CA GLN A 223 2.12 -14.65 7.21
C GLN A 223 3.52 -15.13 6.82
N VAL A 224 3.80 -15.13 5.52
CA VAL A 224 5.05 -15.62 4.92
C VAL A 224 5.76 -14.56 4.08
N ASP A 225 5.00 -13.75 3.35
CA ASP A 225 5.49 -12.70 2.46
C ASP A 225 4.35 -11.75 2.07
N ALA A 226 4.68 -10.59 1.49
CA ALA A 226 3.73 -9.70 0.82
C ALA A 226 3.86 -9.75 -0.72
N GLY A 227 4.69 -10.65 -1.26
CA GLY A 227 4.96 -10.81 -2.68
C GLY A 227 6.00 -9.82 -3.19
N LEU A 228 5.75 -8.54 -3.01
CA LEU A 228 6.62 -7.43 -3.41
C LEU A 228 7.85 -7.25 -2.49
N GLY A 229 7.74 -7.74 -1.26
CA GLY A 229 8.74 -7.74 -0.20
C GLY A 229 8.21 -8.54 1.00
N LYS A 230 8.95 -8.61 2.11
CA LYS A 230 8.54 -9.44 3.26
C LYS A 230 7.22 -8.98 3.89
N THR A 231 7.12 -7.70 4.24
CA THR A 231 5.95 -7.03 4.85
C THR A 231 6.21 -5.52 4.86
N ALA A 232 5.29 -4.70 5.36
CA ALA A 232 5.52 -3.28 5.60
C ALA A 232 6.15 -3.08 7.00
N SER A 233 7.14 -2.19 7.11
CA SER A 233 7.71 -1.80 8.41
C SER A 233 6.68 -1.03 9.27
N LYS A 234 6.89 -1.02 10.59
CA LYS A 234 5.95 -0.46 11.59
C LYS A 234 6.50 0.79 12.30
N GLY A 235 7.42 1.50 11.67
CA GLY A 235 8.11 2.65 12.25
C GLY A 235 7.41 3.97 11.96
N HIS A 236 8.14 5.06 12.19
CA HIS A 236 7.60 6.41 11.98
C HIS A 236 7.64 6.74 10.49
N MET A 237 6.47 7.09 9.92
CA MET A 237 6.37 7.65 8.58
C MET A 237 6.49 9.17 8.61
N SER A 238 7.17 9.72 7.61
CA SER A 238 7.40 11.14 7.39
C SER A 238 7.09 11.53 5.95
N LEU A 239 6.90 12.83 5.70
CA LEU A 239 6.67 13.36 4.36
C LEU A 239 7.33 14.74 4.23
N LEU A 240 8.21 14.88 3.24
CA LEU A 240 8.78 16.17 2.85
C LEU A 240 8.40 16.47 1.41
N ALA A 241 7.88 17.69 1.17
CA ALA A 241 7.49 18.12 -0.16
C ALA A 241 8.72 18.31 -1.08
N PRO A 242 8.69 17.80 -2.33
CA PRO A 242 9.74 18.06 -3.30
C PRO A 242 9.98 19.56 -3.52
N ASN A 243 11.25 19.97 -3.64
CA ASN A 243 11.66 21.33 -3.98
C ASN A 243 12.15 21.46 -5.44
N ASP A 244 12.25 20.35 -6.16
CA ASP A 244 12.51 20.27 -7.60
C ASP A 244 11.50 19.27 -8.20
N THR A 245 10.85 19.62 -9.30
CA THR A 245 9.73 18.86 -9.85
C THR A 245 9.99 18.54 -11.32
N ILE A 246 9.78 17.27 -11.68
CA ILE A 246 9.83 16.81 -13.07
C ILE A 246 8.44 16.97 -13.68
N THR A 247 8.35 17.75 -14.76
CA THR A 247 7.07 18.16 -15.37
C THR A 247 6.99 17.84 -16.87
N PHE A 248 8.12 17.53 -17.51
CA PHE A 248 8.12 17.14 -18.92
C PHE A 248 8.09 15.62 -19.06
N ASP A 249 7.32 15.16 -20.05
CA ASP A 249 7.15 13.74 -20.38
C ASP A 249 8.48 12.98 -20.52
N HIS A 250 9.48 13.62 -21.11
CA HIS A 250 10.87 13.17 -21.15
C HIS A 250 11.78 14.34 -20.82
N GLU A 251 12.53 14.24 -19.73
CA GLU A 251 13.37 15.33 -19.22
C GLU A 251 14.80 14.85 -18.93
N LYS A 252 15.81 15.67 -19.23
CA LYS A 252 17.21 15.36 -18.93
C LYS A 252 17.77 16.29 -17.87
N ARG A 253 18.45 15.73 -16.86
CA ARG A 253 19.11 16.49 -15.80
C ARG A 253 20.51 15.95 -15.54
N VAL A 254 21.29 16.76 -14.83
CA VAL A 254 22.54 16.33 -14.21
C VAL A 254 22.43 16.60 -12.71
N VAL A 255 22.56 15.56 -11.90
CA VAL A 255 22.40 15.62 -10.44
C VAL A 255 23.70 15.14 -9.80
N ASP A 256 24.46 16.06 -9.19
CA ASP A 256 25.79 15.78 -8.62
C ASP A 256 26.73 14.98 -9.56
N GLY A 257 26.77 15.39 -10.84
CA GLY A 257 27.58 14.75 -11.88
C GLY A 257 26.98 13.49 -12.52
N ILE A 258 25.81 13.05 -12.07
CA ILE A 258 25.07 11.91 -12.62
C ILE A 258 24.09 12.41 -13.67
N GLU A 259 24.21 11.92 -14.90
CA GLU A 259 23.23 12.18 -15.97
C GLU A 259 21.99 11.30 -15.76
N VAL A 260 20.81 11.93 -15.77
CA VAL A 260 19.51 11.25 -15.62
C VAL A 260 18.57 11.69 -16.73
N GLU A 261 17.95 10.73 -17.40
CA GLU A 261 16.82 10.94 -18.30
C GLU A 261 15.54 10.41 -17.63
N PHE A 262 14.69 11.32 -17.19
CA PHE A 262 13.38 11.05 -16.60
C PHE A 262 12.34 10.80 -17.69
N LEU A 263 11.44 9.85 -17.46
CA LEU A 263 10.32 9.52 -18.32
C LEU A 263 9.06 9.42 -17.47
N MET A 264 8.14 10.38 -17.60
CA MET A 264 6.90 10.38 -16.84
C MET A 264 6.05 9.14 -17.18
N ALA A 265 5.46 8.54 -16.15
CA ALA A 265 4.58 7.37 -16.21
C ALA A 265 3.39 7.54 -15.25
N PRO A 266 2.53 8.57 -15.43
CA PRO A 266 1.44 8.83 -14.49
C PRO A 266 0.31 7.80 -14.62
N ASN A 267 -0.31 7.44 -13.50
CA ASN A 267 -1.44 6.50 -13.41
C ASN A 267 -1.10 5.04 -13.73
N THR A 268 0.19 4.69 -13.75
CA THR A 268 0.68 3.31 -13.81
C THR A 268 0.60 2.68 -12.42
N GLU A 269 1.70 2.36 -11.75
CA GLU A 269 1.65 1.87 -10.37
C GLU A 269 1.07 2.93 -9.43
N ALA A 270 1.44 4.20 -9.64
CA ALA A 270 0.93 5.33 -8.88
C ALA A 270 0.35 6.46 -9.76
N PRO A 271 -0.49 7.36 -9.19
CA PRO A 271 -1.00 8.51 -9.95
C PRO A 271 0.10 9.47 -10.40
N SER A 272 1.21 9.53 -9.68
CA SER A 272 2.37 10.40 -9.95
C SER A 272 3.64 9.57 -9.86
N GLU A 273 4.23 9.26 -11.02
CA GLU A 273 5.38 8.36 -11.15
C GLU A 273 6.23 8.70 -12.38
N HIS A 274 7.52 8.36 -12.31
CA HIS A 274 8.45 8.46 -13.43
C HIS A 274 9.52 7.37 -13.37
N MET A 275 9.91 6.89 -14.55
CA MET A 275 11.06 6.02 -14.74
C MET A 275 12.33 6.85 -15.02
N MET A 276 13.50 6.26 -14.82
CA MET A 276 14.78 6.94 -15.01
C MET A 276 15.78 6.10 -15.79
N TYR A 277 16.43 6.68 -16.79
CA TYR A 277 17.59 6.10 -17.44
C TYR A 277 18.86 6.87 -17.09
N PHE A 278 19.92 6.16 -16.71
CA PHE A 278 21.23 6.70 -16.32
C PHE A 278 22.29 6.28 -17.34
N PRO A 279 22.59 7.12 -18.36
CA PRO A 279 23.45 6.75 -19.48
C PRO A 279 24.86 6.31 -19.07
N GLN A 280 25.43 6.98 -18.08
CA GLN A 280 26.77 6.69 -17.54
C GLN A 280 26.90 5.27 -16.99
N PHE A 281 25.79 4.73 -16.50
CA PHE A 281 25.73 3.42 -15.87
C PHE A 281 25.08 2.36 -16.77
N LYS A 282 24.56 2.78 -17.94
CA LYS A 282 23.66 1.97 -18.79
C LYS A 282 22.55 1.31 -17.97
N LEU A 283 22.00 2.06 -17.02
CA LEU A 283 21.05 1.56 -16.04
C LEU A 283 19.69 2.17 -16.30
N LEU A 284 18.68 1.31 -16.44
CA LEU A 284 17.28 1.69 -16.40
C LEU A 284 16.74 1.43 -14.98
N ASN A 285 16.14 2.43 -14.38
CA ASN A 285 15.33 2.29 -13.19
C ASN A 285 13.86 2.41 -13.62
N ILE A 286 13.14 1.29 -13.56
CA ILE A 286 11.76 1.19 -14.01
C ILE A 286 10.76 1.56 -12.91
N ALA A 287 11.21 2.25 -11.85
CA ALA A 287 10.42 2.57 -10.67
C ALA A 287 9.74 1.31 -10.11
N GLU A 288 8.41 1.24 -10.16
CA GLU A 288 7.65 0.06 -9.75
C GLU A 288 6.86 -0.59 -10.91
N ASP A 289 7.00 -0.07 -12.13
CA ASP A 289 6.21 -0.44 -13.30
C ASP A 289 6.51 -1.84 -13.88
N ALA A 290 7.69 -2.41 -13.60
CA ALA A 290 8.08 -3.74 -14.10
C ALA A 290 9.03 -4.47 -13.15
N VAL A 291 8.51 -4.86 -11.98
CA VAL A 291 9.25 -5.64 -10.96
C VAL A 291 9.09 -7.16 -11.19
N HIS A 292 9.68 -7.98 -10.31
CA HIS A 292 9.61 -9.45 -10.40
C HIS A 292 8.29 -10.07 -9.91
N ASN A 293 7.15 -9.45 -10.22
CA ASN A 293 5.80 -9.99 -10.04
C ASN A 293 4.78 -9.31 -10.98
N LEU A 294 3.57 -9.86 -11.05
CA LEU A 294 2.40 -9.09 -11.52
C LEU A 294 1.98 -8.10 -10.41
N HIS A 295 1.90 -6.82 -10.76
CA HIS A 295 1.52 -5.76 -9.84
C HIS A 295 0.01 -5.50 -9.82
N ASN A 296 -0.48 -4.78 -8.81
CA ASN A 296 -1.88 -4.42 -8.62
C ASN A 296 -2.33 -3.34 -9.62
N ILE A 297 -3.39 -3.61 -10.36
CA ILE A 297 -4.23 -2.56 -10.95
C ILE A 297 -5.15 -1.93 -9.88
N LEU A 298 -5.48 -2.68 -8.84
CA LEU A 298 -6.15 -2.17 -7.64
C LEU A 298 -5.70 -2.93 -6.40
N THR A 299 -5.01 -2.24 -5.51
CA THR A 299 -4.58 -2.80 -4.23
C THR A 299 -5.77 -3.13 -3.32
N LEU A 300 -5.70 -4.26 -2.61
CA LEU A 300 -6.78 -4.73 -1.72
C LEU A 300 -6.99 -3.84 -0.49
N ARG A 301 -5.97 -3.09 -0.06
CA ARG A 301 -6.12 -2.07 1.00
C ARG A 301 -7.11 -0.97 0.61
N GLY A 302 -7.32 -0.77 -0.69
CA GLY A 302 -8.16 0.27 -1.28
C GLY A 302 -7.31 1.43 -1.81
N ALA A 303 -7.58 1.85 -3.04
CA ALA A 303 -6.98 3.00 -3.71
C ALA A 303 -7.88 3.40 -4.90
N GLN A 304 -7.47 4.44 -5.63
CA GLN A 304 -7.98 4.65 -6.99
C GLN A 304 -7.46 3.54 -7.91
N ILE A 305 -8.27 3.17 -8.92
CA ILE A 305 -7.89 2.13 -9.89
C ILE A 305 -6.82 2.69 -10.82
N ARG A 306 -5.79 1.88 -11.09
CA ARG A 306 -4.70 2.21 -12.02
C ARG A 306 -5.12 1.96 -13.46
N ASP A 307 -4.50 2.70 -14.38
CA ASP A 307 -4.82 2.58 -15.79
C ASP A 307 -3.89 1.56 -16.48
N ALA A 308 -4.35 0.32 -16.60
CA ALA A 308 -3.63 -0.73 -17.31
C ALA A 308 -3.30 -0.36 -18.77
N TYR A 309 -4.07 0.54 -19.41
CA TYR A 309 -3.82 1.01 -20.76
C TYR A 309 -2.66 2.01 -20.84
N GLU A 310 -2.53 2.93 -19.88
CA GLU A 310 -1.36 3.81 -19.82
C GLU A 310 -0.12 3.02 -19.36
N TRP A 311 -0.27 2.08 -18.42
CA TRP A 311 0.82 1.26 -17.91
C TRP A 311 1.59 0.50 -19.00
N TRP A 312 0.90 -0.23 -19.88
CA TRP A 312 1.63 -0.93 -20.96
C TRP A 312 2.31 0.06 -21.92
N LYS A 313 1.71 1.23 -22.17
CA LYS A 313 2.33 2.22 -23.08
C LYS A 313 3.59 2.81 -22.49
N ASP A 314 3.62 3.09 -21.20
CA ASP A 314 4.77 3.70 -20.55
C ASP A 314 5.94 2.71 -20.46
N ILE A 315 5.68 1.42 -20.20
CA ILE A 315 6.70 0.37 -20.39
C ILE A 315 7.20 0.34 -21.85
N ASP A 316 6.29 0.39 -22.83
CA ASP A 316 6.67 0.41 -24.25
C ASP A 316 7.49 1.65 -24.64
N LYS A 317 7.17 2.79 -24.02
CA LYS A 317 7.89 4.06 -24.20
C LYS A 317 9.32 3.95 -23.69
N ALA A 318 9.54 3.35 -22.52
CA ALA A 318 10.88 3.07 -22.00
C ALA A 318 11.67 2.13 -22.92
N ILE A 319 11.05 1.04 -23.40
CA ILE A 319 11.66 0.12 -24.38
C ILE A 319 12.05 0.89 -25.65
N ARG A 320 11.18 1.71 -26.22
CA ARG A 320 11.48 2.48 -27.45
C ARG A 320 12.54 3.55 -27.24
N ALA A 321 12.61 4.16 -26.07
CA ALA A 321 13.57 5.22 -25.78
C ALA A 321 14.98 4.69 -25.48
N PHE A 322 15.08 3.53 -24.82
CA PHE A 322 16.33 3.05 -24.20
C PHE A 322 16.67 1.58 -24.49
N GLY A 323 15.83 0.85 -25.24
CA GLY A 323 15.92 -0.59 -25.46
C GLY A 323 17.24 -1.11 -26.03
N ASP A 324 18.02 -0.26 -26.70
CA ASP A 324 19.34 -0.58 -27.23
C ASP A 324 20.51 -0.06 -26.37
N LYS A 325 20.22 0.58 -25.23
CA LYS A 325 21.21 1.35 -24.44
C LYS A 325 21.47 0.78 -23.05
N TYR A 326 20.45 0.25 -22.38
CA TYR A 326 20.62 -0.29 -21.03
C TYR A 326 21.26 -1.69 -21.04
N GLU A 327 22.02 -1.98 -20.00
CA GLU A 327 22.61 -3.29 -19.70
C GLU A 327 22.20 -3.80 -18.30
N VAL A 328 21.62 -2.93 -17.48
CA VAL A 328 21.08 -3.24 -16.14
C VAL A 328 19.72 -2.58 -15.98
N CYS A 329 18.75 -3.31 -15.43
CA CYS A 329 17.45 -2.78 -15.05
C CYS A 329 17.24 -3.02 -13.56
N ILE A 330 16.83 -1.99 -12.83
CA ILE A 330 16.40 -2.07 -11.43
C ILE A 330 14.95 -1.62 -11.32
N GLY A 331 14.27 -2.08 -10.28
CA GLY A 331 13.08 -1.44 -9.73
C GLY A 331 13.30 -1.08 -8.27
N GLN A 332 12.28 -0.49 -7.65
CA GLN A 332 12.28 -0.11 -6.23
C GLN A 332 11.85 -1.25 -5.31
N HIS A 333 11.61 -2.43 -5.88
CA HIS A 333 11.43 -3.69 -5.19
C HIS A 333 12.22 -4.80 -5.89
N HIS A 334 12.40 -5.93 -5.21
CA HIS A 334 13.12 -7.11 -5.71
C HIS A 334 14.58 -6.84 -6.13
N TRP A 335 15.15 -7.70 -6.98
CA TRP A 335 16.53 -7.63 -7.46
C TRP A 335 16.64 -7.08 -8.90
N PRO A 336 17.83 -6.68 -9.36
CA PRO A 336 18.03 -6.24 -10.74
C PRO A 336 17.94 -7.37 -11.77
N THR A 337 17.73 -6.98 -13.03
CA THR A 337 17.94 -7.82 -14.22
C THR A 337 19.14 -7.30 -15.02
N TRP A 338 19.97 -8.21 -15.55
CA TRP A 338 21.19 -7.85 -16.29
C TRP A 338 21.20 -8.46 -17.69
N GLY A 339 21.76 -7.73 -18.65
CA GLY A 339 21.85 -8.11 -20.04
C GLY A 339 20.72 -7.48 -20.85
N ASN A 340 21.06 -6.83 -21.96
CA ASN A 340 20.10 -6.08 -22.76
C ASN A 340 18.95 -6.96 -23.30
N GLU A 341 19.26 -8.18 -23.74
CA GLU A 341 18.27 -9.14 -24.25
C GLU A 341 17.28 -9.56 -23.16
N GLU A 342 17.76 -9.95 -22.00
CA GLU A 342 16.98 -10.39 -20.85
C GLU A 342 16.11 -9.28 -20.27
N ILE A 343 16.64 -8.05 -20.21
CA ILE A 343 15.85 -6.89 -19.78
C ILE A 343 14.74 -6.62 -20.79
N ASN A 344 15.05 -6.61 -22.10
CA ASN A 344 14.01 -6.43 -23.11
C ASN A 344 12.97 -7.55 -23.05
N ASP A 345 13.37 -8.81 -22.85
CA ASP A 345 12.46 -9.95 -22.69
C ASP A 345 11.50 -9.69 -21.52
N MET A 346 12.02 -9.33 -20.34
CA MET A 346 11.21 -9.04 -19.17
C MET A 346 10.23 -7.88 -19.41
N LEU A 347 10.71 -6.75 -19.93
CA LEU A 347 9.88 -5.56 -20.15
C LEU A 347 8.82 -5.78 -21.24
N ILE A 348 9.15 -6.51 -22.31
CA ILE A 348 8.19 -6.88 -23.36
C ILE A 348 7.08 -7.76 -22.78
N HIS A 349 7.42 -8.75 -21.95
CA HIS A 349 6.43 -9.60 -21.31
C HIS A 349 5.56 -8.83 -20.31
N GLN A 350 6.14 -7.92 -19.51
CA GLN A 350 5.38 -7.04 -18.61
C GLN A 350 4.41 -6.14 -19.39
N ARG A 351 4.89 -5.44 -20.43
CA ARG A 351 4.06 -4.66 -21.37
C ARG A 351 2.90 -5.51 -21.91
N ASP A 352 3.21 -6.68 -22.44
CA ASP A 352 2.24 -7.55 -23.09
C ASP A 352 1.21 -8.10 -22.09
N ALA A 353 1.61 -8.34 -20.83
CA ALA A 353 0.71 -8.75 -19.76
C ALA A 353 -0.33 -7.69 -19.43
N TYR A 354 0.09 -6.44 -19.16
CA TYR A 354 -0.84 -5.33 -18.89
C TYR A 354 -1.77 -5.07 -20.09
N LYS A 355 -1.22 -5.07 -21.30
CA LYS A 355 -2.02 -4.94 -22.52
C LYS A 355 -3.03 -6.09 -22.68
N TYR A 356 -2.62 -7.32 -22.41
CA TYR A 356 -3.49 -8.49 -22.52
C TYR A 356 -4.61 -8.45 -21.49
N MET A 357 -4.30 -8.13 -20.22
CA MET A 357 -5.31 -7.95 -19.18
C MET A 357 -6.34 -6.89 -19.58
N HIS A 358 -5.88 -5.73 -20.04
CA HIS A 358 -6.73 -4.66 -20.53
C HIS A 358 -7.62 -5.13 -21.70
N ASP A 359 -7.02 -5.61 -22.79
CA ASP A 359 -7.74 -5.91 -24.02
C ASP A 359 -8.70 -7.09 -23.85
N GLN A 360 -8.29 -8.15 -23.12
CA GLN A 360 -9.16 -9.30 -22.91
C GLN A 360 -10.29 -9.01 -21.92
N THR A 361 -10.07 -8.15 -20.93
CA THR A 361 -11.14 -7.65 -20.06
C THR A 361 -12.21 -6.95 -20.89
N LEU A 362 -11.81 -5.96 -21.70
CA LEU A 362 -12.75 -5.23 -22.57
C LEU A 362 -13.41 -6.14 -23.61
N HIS A 363 -12.70 -7.12 -24.14
CA HIS A 363 -13.28 -8.10 -25.07
C HIS A 363 -14.41 -8.89 -24.43
N PHE A 364 -14.24 -9.36 -23.19
CA PHE A 364 -15.29 -10.09 -22.47
C PHE A 364 -16.42 -9.19 -21.98
N ILE A 365 -16.12 -7.96 -21.56
CA ILE A 365 -17.14 -6.94 -21.26
C ILE A 365 -18.05 -6.72 -22.47
N ASN A 366 -17.47 -6.54 -23.66
CA ASN A 366 -18.25 -6.36 -24.88
C ASN A 366 -19.04 -7.61 -25.31
N LYS A 367 -18.78 -8.77 -24.69
CA LYS A 367 -19.59 -9.99 -24.81
C LYS A 367 -20.68 -10.11 -23.74
N GLY A 368 -20.78 -9.13 -22.85
CA GLY A 368 -21.78 -9.07 -21.79
C GLY A 368 -21.39 -9.78 -20.49
N LEU A 369 -20.10 -10.11 -20.29
CA LEU A 369 -19.65 -10.68 -19.02
C LEU A 369 -19.51 -9.58 -17.96
N THR A 370 -19.93 -9.91 -16.75
CA THR A 370 -19.76 -9.11 -15.52
C THR A 370 -18.32 -9.22 -14.97
N ALA A 371 -17.95 -8.37 -14.02
CA ALA A 371 -16.60 -8.36 -13.43
C ALA A 371 -16.13 -9.73 -12.91
N ILE A 372 -17.01 -10.47 -12.21
CA ILE A 372 -16.69 -11.79 -11.65
C ILE A 372 -16.52 -12.82 -12.77
N GLU A 373 -17.34 -12.77 -13.80
CA GLU A 373 -17.25 -13.68 -14.95
C GLU A 373 -16.00 -13.42 -15.79
N VAL A 374 -15.64 -12.15 -16.01
CA VAL A 374 -14.37 -11.76 -16.66
C VAL A 374 -13.18 -12.35 -15.91
N ALA A 375 -13.18 -12.26 -14.58
CA ALA A 375 -12.10 -12.76 -13.74
C ALA A 375 -11.90 -14.28 -13.78
N GLU A 376 -12.96 -15.02 -14.12
CA GLU A 376 -12.89 -16.47 -14.36
C GLU A 376 -12.50 -16.78 -15.82
N ALA A 377 -12.92 -15.95 -16.77
CA ALA A 377 -12.71 -16.16 -18.21
C ALA A 377 -11.30 -15.76 -18.70
N VAL A 378 -10.72 -14.67 -18.20
CA VAL A 378 -9.40 -14.22 -18.60
C VAL A 378 -8.34 -15.16 -18.02
N LYS A 379 -7.46 -15.65 -18.90
CA LYS A 379 -6.28 -16.46 -18.59
C LYS A 379 -5.13 -15.98 -19.44
N PHE A 380 -3.94 -15.89 -18.86
CA PHE A 380 -2.75 -15.59 -19.65
C PHE A 380 -2.45 -16.74 -20.63
N PRO A 381 -1.92 -16.44 -21.82
CA PRO A 381 -1.33 -17.44 -22.67
C PRO A 381 -0.08 -18.04 -22.00
N PRO A 382 0.33 -19.28 -22.33
CA PRO A 382 1.50 -19.94 -21.72
C PRO A 382 2.78 -19.09 -21.74
N ALA A 383 2.99 -18.29 -22.80
CA ALA A 383 4.14 -17.40 -22.94
C ALA A 383 4.25 -16.33 -21.84
N LEU A 384 3.13 -15.95 -21.20
CA LEU A 384 3.09 -15.02 -20.07
C LEU A 384 2.94 -15.77 -18.74
N GLU A 385 2.10 -16.80 -18.70
CA GLU A 385 1.80 -17.56 -17.48
C GLU A 385 3.06 -18.24 -16.89
N GLU A 386 3.98 -18.73 -17.71
CA GLU A 386 5.17 -19.47 -17.24
C GLU A 386 6.30 -18.56 -16.72
N LYS A 387 6.16 -17.23 -16.82
CA LYS A 387 7.21 -16.27 -16.43
C LYS A 387 7.12 -15.94 -14.93
N TRP A 388 8.24 -16.14 -14.21
CA TRP A 388 8.31 -15.88 -12.76
C TRP A 388 7.97 -14.43 -12.39
N TYR A 389 8.44 -13.46 -13.16
CA TYR A 389 8.16 -12.03 -12.95
C TYR A 389 6.74 -11.61 -13.37
N LEU A 390 5.88 -12.53 -13.83
CA LEU A 390 4.44 -12.28 -14.09
C LEU A 390 3.52 -13.09 -13.17
N ARG A 391 4.09 -13.83 -12.21
CA ARG A 391 3.27 -14.56 -11.24
C ARG A 391 2.56 -13.58 -10.32
N GLY A 392 1.34 -13.93 -9.93
CA GLY A 392 0.48 -13.10 -9.09
C GLY A 392 0.90 -13.13 -7.62
N TYR A 393 2.11 -12.65 -7.31
CA TYR A 393 2.62 -12.60 -5.93
C TYR A 393 2.08 -11.41 -5.15
N TYR A 394 1.79 -10.30 -5.83
CA TYR A 394 1.24 -9.08 -5.25
C TYR A 394 -0.14 -8.83 -5.84
N GLY A 395 -0.17 -8.31 -7.07
CA GLY A 395 -1.33 -8.31 -7.94
C GLY A 395 -1.75 -9.72 -8.33
N THR A 396 -2.98 -9.86 -8.82
CA THR A 396 -3.45 -11.12 -9.38
C THR A 396 -4.29 -10.83 -10.59
N LEU A 397 -4.13 -11.66 -11.63
CA LEU A 397 -4.98 -11.60 -12.81
C LEU A 397 -6.48 -11.54 -12.47
N ASN A 398 -6.92 -12.21 -11.40
CA ASN A 398 -8.32 -12.22 -10.98
C ASN A 398 -8.84 -10.86 -10.50
N HIS A 399 -8.15 -10.20 -9.56
CA HIS A 399 -8.62 -8.90 -9.05
C HIS A 399 -8.25 -7.75 -9.98
N ASP A 400 -7.17 -7.87 -10.75
CA ASP A 400 -6.75 -6.83 -11.69
C ASP A 400 -7.74 -6.68 -12.84
N VAL A 401 -8.25 -7.77 -13.43
CA VAL A 401 -9.27 -7.66 -14.48
C VAL A 401 -10.64 -7.20 -13.95
N LYS A 402 -10.95 -7.45 -12.66
CA LYS A 402 -12.11 -6.84 -12.00
C LYS A 402 -11.93 -5.34 -11.85
N ALA A 403 -10.73 -4.89 -11.51
CA ALA A 403 -10.41 -3.47 -11.43
C ALA A 403 -10.50 -2.80 -12.79
N ILE A 404 -9.97 -3.42 -13.85
CA ILE A 404 -10.13 -2.91 -15.22
C ILE A 404 -11.62 -2.84 -15.61
N TYR A 405 -12.43 -3.84 -15.26
CA TYR A 405 -13.89 -3.73 -15.44
C TYR A 405 -14.46 -2.50 -14.71
N GLN A 406 -14.12 -2.34 -13.43
CA GLN A 406 -14.62 -1.24 -12.61
C GLN A 406 -14.17 0.13 -13.14
N PHE A 407 -12.97 0.23 -13.73
CA PHE A 407 -12.47 1.44 -14.36
C PHE A 407 -13.38 1.90 -15.50
N TYR A 408 -13.85 0.97 -16.34
CA TYR A 408 -14.67 1.31 -17.51
C TYR A 408 -16.17 1.36 -17.25
N LEU A 409 -16.70 0.50 -16.38
CA LEU A 409 -18.14 0.33 -16.17
C LEU A 409 -18.63 0.66 -14.75
N GLY A 410 -17.72 0.96 -13.82
CA GLY A 410 -18.05 1.20 -12.42
C GLY A 410 -18.43 -0.07 -11.66
N TRP A 411 -19.12 0.10 -10.54
CA TRP A 411 -19.46 -1.00 -9.61
C TRP A 411 -20.66 -1.86 -10.07
N TYR A 412 -21.54 -1.31 -10.92
CA TYR A 412 -22.78 -1.95 -11.31
C TYR A 412 -22.55 -2.95 -12.45
N ASP A 413 -23.07 -4.17 -12.28
CA ASP A 413 -22.85 -5.28 -13.22
C ASP A 413 -23.88 -5.32 -14.37
N GLY A 414 -24.87 -4.43 -14.36
CA GLY A 414 -25.93 -4.37 -15.37
C GLY A 414 -27.21 -5.13 -14.99
N ASN A 415 -27.19 -5.96 -13.95
CA ASN A 415 -28.36 -6.71 -13.48
C ASN A 415 -29.20 -5.89 -12.48
N PRO A 416 -30.46 -5.56 -12.79
CA PRO A 416 -31.27 -4.69 -11.91
C PRO A 416 -31.57 -5.29 -10.53
N ALA A 417 -31.38 -6.61 -10.33
CA ALA A 417 -31.48 -7.23 -9.01
C ALA A 417 -30.36 -6.76 -8.05
N ASP A 418 -29.21 -6.35 -8.60
CA ASP A 418 -28.02 -5.96 -7.87
C ASP A 418 -27.87 -4.42 -7.76
N LEU A 419 -28.81 -3.65 -8.33
CA LEU A 419 -28.78 -2.18 -8.34
C LEU A 419 -29.09 -1.56 -6.97
N TYR A 420 -30.01 -2.15 -6.21
CA TYR A 420 -30.43 -1.63 -4.91
C TYR A 420 -30.61 -2.77 -3.90
N PRO A 421 -29.53 -3.48 -3.56
CA PRO A 421 -29.58 -4.61 -2.64
C PRO A 421 -29.82 -4.12 -1.20
N LEU A 422 -30.37 -5.02 -0.37
CA LEU A 422 -30.37 -4.82 1.08
C LEU A 422 -28.93 -4.80 1.60
N PRO A 423 -28.63 -4.06 2.69
CA PRO A 423 -27.35 -4.15 3.37
C PRO A 423 -26.98 -5.59 3.77
N PRO A 424 -25.67 -5.93 3.89
CA PRO A 424 -25.21 -7.29 4.17
C PRO A 424 -25.85 -7.95 5.41
N GLU A 425 -26.03 -7.23 6.51
CA GLU A 425 -26.65 -7.75 7.73
C GLU A 425 -28.15 -8.07 7.52
N ASP A 426 -28.87 -7.19 6.83
CA ASP A 426 -30.30 -7.36 6.57
C ASP A 426 -30.58 -8.51 5.60
N VAL A 427 -29.79 -8.61 4.52
CA VAL A 427 -29.95 -9.67 3.53
C VAL A 427 -29.52 -11.02 4.07
N ALA A 428 -28.51 -11.09 4.93
CA ALA A 428 -28.03 -12.31 5.56
C ALA A 428 -29.13 -13.02 6.35
N LYS A 429 -29.89 -12.27 7.16
CA LYS A 429 -31.04 -12.79 7.92
C LYS A 429 -32.07 -13.46 7.00
N LYS A 430 -32.32 -12.89 5.81
CA LYS A 430 -33.26 -13.42 4.81
C LYS A 430 -32.74 -14.66 4.09
N TYR A 431 -31.46 -14.68 3.71
CA TYR A 431 -30.84 -15.86 3.11
C TYR A 431 -30.87 -17.06 4.06
N VAL A 432 -30.49 -16.86 5.33
CA VAL A 432 -30.51 -17.91 6.35
C VAL A 432 -31.93 -18.44 6.57
N GLU A 433 -32.94 -17.56 6.64
CA GLU A 433 -34.36 -17.94 6.70
C GLU A 433 -34.74 -18.87 5.54
N PHE A 434 -34.39 -18.51 4.30
CA PHE A 434 -34.71 -19.29 3.11
C PHE A 434 -33.94 -20.61 3.01
N MET A 435 -32.73 -20.69 3.56
CA MET A 435 -31.90 -21.90 3.54
C MET A 435 -32.28 -22.94 4.62
N GLY A 436 -33.18 -22.58 5.55
CA GLY A 436 -33.69 -23.46 6.60
C GLY A 436 -33.14 -23.18 8.00
N GLY A 437 -32.60 -21.98 8.24
CA GLY A 437 -31.97 -21.58 9.51
C GLY A 437 -30.47 -21.87 9.57
N VAL A 438 -29.79 -21.26 10.56
CA VAL A 438 -28.32 -21.32 10.70
C VAL A 438 -27.82 -22.76 10.77
N ASP A 439 -28.44 -23.61 11.60
CA ASP A 439 -28.01 -25.00 11.78
C ASP A 439 -28.02 -25.81 10.48
N GLU A 440 -29.04 -25.63 9.65
CA GLU A 440 -29.14 -26.34 8.37
C GLU A 440 -28.15 -25.79 7.33
N VAL A 441 -27.86 -24.48 7.35
CA VAL A 441 -26.78 -23.87 6.56
C VAL A 441 -25.44 -24.49 6.94
N LEU A 442 -25.10 -24.51 8.23
CA LEU A 442 -23.82 -25.04 8.70
C LEU A 442 -23.67 -26.53 8.39
N LYS A 443 -24.73 -27.32 8.57
CA LYS A 443 -24.73 -28.75 8.21
C LYS A 443 -24.43 -28.97 6.73
N LYS A 444 -25.06 -28.24 5.81
CA LYS A 444 -24.81 -28.33 4.36
C LYS A 444 -23.42 -27.80 3.99
N ALA A 445 -23.00 -26.71 4.62
CA ALA A 445 -21.70 -26.11 4.40
C ALA A 445 -20.56 -27.04 4.83
N ARG A 446 -20.71 -27.80 5.92
CA ARG A 446 -19.72 -28.81 6.34
C ARG A 446 -19.52 -29.90 5.29
N VAL A 447 -20.60 -30.37 4.64
CA VAL A 447 -20.48 -31.32 3.52
C VAL A 447 -19.68 -30.72 2.36
N SER A 448 -19.93 -29.45 2.03
CA SER A 448 -19.20 -28.74 0.96
C SER A 448 -17.72 -28.51 1.34
N TYR A 449 -17.46 -28.23 2.63
CA TYR A 449 -16.11 -28.09 3.17
C TYR A 449 -15.32 -29.41 3.08
N GLU A 450 -15.94 -30.53 3.46
CA GLU A 450 -15.37 -31.87 3.34
C GLU A 450 -15.12 -32.28 1.88
N ALA A 451 -15.82 -31.67 0.92
CA ALA A 451 -15.60 -31.82 -0.52
C ALA A 451 -14.54 -30.87 -1.10
N GLY A 452 -13.97 -29.97 -0.29
CA GLY A 452 -12.95 -29.00 -0.71
C GLY A 452 -13.50 -27.74 -1.41
N GLU A 453 -14.80 -27.47 -1.31
CA GLU A 453 -15.48 -26.36 -2.00
C GLU A 453 -15.35 -25.03 -1.23
N TYR A 454 -14.13 -24.66 -0.81
CA TYR A 454 -13.90 -23.59 0.17
C TYR A 454 -14.43 -22.21 -0.25
N ARG A 455 -14.36 -21.87 -1.53
CA ARG A 455 -14.95 -20.62 -2.06
C ARG A 455 -16.45 -20.55 -1.81
N TRP A 456 -17.16 -21.65 -2.05
CA TRP A 456 -18.60 -21.75 -1.84
C TRP A 456 -18.97 -21.76 -0.36
N VAL A 457 -18.19 -22.49 0.46
CA VAL A 457 -18.37 -22.47 1.92
C VAL A 457 -18.22 -21.06 2.47
N ALA A 458 -17.19 -20.33 2.05
CA ALA A 458 -16.98 -18.94 2.49
C ALA A 458 -18.16 -18.04 2.09
N GLU A 459 -18.67 -18.16 0.87
CA GLU A 459 -19.81 -17.40 0.37
C GLU A 459 -21.08 -17.65 1.19
N VAL A 460 -21.44 -18.93 1.40
CA VAL A 460 -22.70 -19.28 2.06
C VAL A 460 -22.65 -19.06 3.58
N VAL A 461 -21.52 -19.37 4.23
CA VAL A 461 -21.38 -19.25 5.70
C VAL A 461 -21.22 -17.79 6.12
N LYS A 462 -20.72 -16.90 5.25
CA LYS A 462 -20.77 -15.44 5.48
C LYS A 462 -22.17 -14.98 5.85
N HIS A 463 -23.22 -15.50 5.22
CA HIS A 463 -24.60 -15.14 5.57
C HIS A 463 -25.02 -15.64 6.96
N ALA A 464 -24.50 -16.77 7.43
CA ALA A 464 -24.73 -17.21 8.81
C ALA A 464 -24.06 -16.25 9.81
N VAL A 465 -22.81 -15.85 9.56
CA VAL A 465 -22.07 -14.91 10.41
C VAL A 465 -22.72 -13.52 10.42
N PHE A 466 -23.14 -13.00 9.26
CA PHE A 466 -23.78 -11.69 9.19
C PHE A 466 -25.22 -11.68 9.71
N ALA A 467 -25.88 -12.84 9.83
CA ALA A 467 -27.19 -12.95 10.47
C ALA A 467 -27.09 -13.01 12.00
N ASP A 468 -26.01 -13.61 12.53
CA ASP A 468 -25.70 -13.75 13.95
C ASP A 468 -24.17 -13.72 14.16
N GLY A 469 -23.64 -12.51 14.41
CA GLY A 469 -22.19 -12.25 14.52
C GLY A 469 -21.52 -12.96 15.70
N GLU A 470 -22.28 -13.41 16.69
CA GLU A 470 -21.78 -14.10 17.88
C GLU A 470 -21.85 -15.63 17.74
N ASN A 471 -22.33 -16.15 16.60
CA ASN A 471 -22.44 -17.58 16.37
C ASN A 471 -21.06 -18.24 16.19
N GLY A 472 -20.54 -18.81 17.28
CA GLY A 472 -19.20 -19.43 17.30
C GLY A 472 -19.00 -20.54 16.27
N GLU A 473 -20.02 -21.34 15.96
CA GLU A 473 -19.89 -22.40 14.94
C GLU A 473 -19.80 -21.85 13.51
N ALA A 474 -20.60 -20.83 13.19
CA ALA A 474 -20.55 -20.17 11.89
C ALA A 474 -19.21 -19.46 11.68
N ARG A 475 -18.75 -18.72 12.69
CA ARG A 475 -17.43 -18.06 12.68
C ARG A 475 -16.31 -19.06 12.48
N ALA A 476 -16.31 -20.17 13.23
CA ALA A 476 -15.28 -21.20 13.13
C ALA A 476 -15.26 -21.86 11.74
N LEU A 477 -16.43 -22.22 11.17
CA LEU A 477 -16.50 -22.84 9.85
C LEU A 477 -16.08 -21.88 8.73
N LEU A 478 -16.45 -20.60 8.83
CA LEU A 478 -15.98 -19.58 7.89
C LEU A 478 -14.47 -19.40 7.99
N ALA A 479 -13.92 -19.32 9.21
CA ALA A 479 -12.49 -19.20 9.45
C ALA A 479 -11.71 -20.38 8.84
N ASP A 480 -12.21 -21.61 9.02
CA ASP A 480 -11.60 -22.81 8.42
C ASP A 480 -11.58 -22.73 6.89
N ALA A 481 -12.66 -22.27 6.26
CA ALA A 481 -12.73 -22.14 4.81
C ALA A 481 -11.78 -21.05 4.28
N LEU A 482 -11.75 -19.88 4.92
CA LEU A 482 -10.81 -18.81 4.57
C LEU A 482 -9.36 -19.27 4.77
N GLU A 483 -9.06 -20.00 5.83
CA GLU A 483 -7.72 -20.55 6.09
C GLU A 483 -7.23 -21.46 4.96
N GLN A 484 -8.06 -22.38 4.49
CA GLN A 484 -7.69 -23.24 3.35
C GLN A 484 -7.52 -22.44 2.05
N LEU A 485 -8.31 -21.38 1.83
CA LEU A 485 -8.11 -20.46 0.70
C LEU A 485 -6.78 -19.71 0.82
N GLY A 486 -6.41 -19.28 2.03
CA GLY A 486 -5.12 -18.65 2.32
C GLY A 486 -3.93 -19.58 2.02
N TYR A 487 -4.06 -20.88 2.35
CA TYR A 487 -3.02 -21.88 2.07
C TYR A 487 -2.85 -22.21 0.59
N GLN A 488 -3.89 -22.02 -0.22
CA GLN A 488 -3.87 -22.22 -1.66
C GLN A 488 -3.37 -20.99 -2.44
N SER A 489 -3.38 -19.81 -1.81
CA SER A 489 -3.12 -18.54 -2.48
C SER A 489 -1.65 -18.37 -2.88
N GLU A 490 -1.42 -18.05 -4.15
CA GLU A 490 -0.10 -17.66 -4.69
C GLU A 490 0.26 -16.21 -4.33
N SER A 491 -0.74 -15.32 -4.24
CA SER A 491 -0.56 -13.93 -3.82
C SER A 491 -0.36 -13.84 -2.31
N GLY A 492 0.71 -13.16 -1.89
CA GLY A 492 0.97 -12.80 -0.50
C GLY A 492 -0.21 -12.00 0.10
N PRO A 493 -0.67 -10.91 -0.55
CA PRO A 493 -1.86 -10.18 -0.15
C PRO A 493 -3.11 -11.05 0.03
N TRP A 494 -3.42 -11.95 -0.92
CA TRP A 494 -4.59 -12.83 -0.80
C TRP A 494 -4.47 -13.78 0.39
N ARG A 495 -3.30 -14.42 0.53
CA ARG A 495 -3.02 -15.26 1.70
C ARG A 495 -3.27 -14.50 2.99
N ASN A 496 -2.70 -13.32 3.11
CA ASN A 496 -2.79 -12.52 4.33
C ASN A 496 -4.22 -12.07 4.61
N VAL A 497 -4.97 -11.62 3.59
CA VAL A 497 -6.38 -11.23 3.74
C VAL A 497 -7.22 -12.39 4.24
N PHE A 498 -7.07 -13.57 3.65
CA PHE A 498 -7.81 -14.76 4.06
C PHE A 498 -7.47 -15.18 5.50
N LEU A 499 -6.19 -15.22 5.85
CA LEU A 499 -5.74 -15.64 7.17
C LEU A 499 -6.06 -14.61 8.26
N ALA A 500 -5.99 -13.32 7.95
CA ALA A 500 -6.40 -12.25 8.87
C ALA A 500 -7.90 -12.32 9.17
N GLY A 501 -8.72 -12.57 8.15
CA GLY A 501 -10.15 -12.81 8.34
C GLY A 501 -10.43 -14.06 9.18
N ALA A 502 -9.69 -15.15 8.96
CA ALA A 502 -9.79 -16.35 9.78
C ALA A 502 -9.39 -16.11 11.25
N ASP A 503 -8.33 -15.33 11.49
CA ASP A 503 -7.86 -14.96 12.83
C ASP A 503 -8.90 -14.10 13.57
N GLU A 504 -9.49 -13.08 12.92
CA GLU A 504 -10.54 -12.24 13.54
C GLU A 504 -11.88 -12.96 13.75
N LEU A 505 -12.19 -13.97 12.95
CA LEU A 505 -13.37 -14.80 13.22
C LEU A 505 -13.17 -15.68 14.46
N ARG A 506 -11.94 -16.10 14.73
CA ARG A 506 -11.58 -17.00 15.83
C ARG A 506 -11.22 -16.28 17.13
N ASN A 507 -10.64 -15.10 17.02
CA ASN A 507 -10.09 -14.31 18.12
C ASN A 507 -10.71 -12.90 18.13
N SER A 508 -10.39 -12.08 19.13
CA SER A 508 -10.91 -10.70 19.20
C SER A 508 -10.34 -9.80 18.10
N VAL A 509 -11.13 -8.79 17.73
CA VAL A 509 -10.68 -7.63 16.94
C VAL A 509 -9.61 -6.89 17.77
N PRO A 510 -8.57 -6.32 17.16
CA PRO A 510 -7.50 -5.64 17.90
C PRO A 510 -8.04 -4.46 18.71
N ASP A 511 -7.46 -4.19 19.88
CA ASP A 511 -7.86 -3.06 20.74
C ASP A 511 -7.39 -1.70 20.17
N GLU A 512 -6.31 -1.69 19.38
CA GLU A 512 -5.73 -0.48 18.78
C GLU A 512 -5.19 -0.74 17.36
N VAL A 513 -5.31 0.29 16.52
CA VAL A 513 -4.70 0.38 15.18
C VAL A 513 -3.95 1.70 15.12
N ILE A 514 -2.75 1.71 14.56
CA ILE A 514 -1.91 2.93 14.46
C ILE A 514 -2.63 3.96 13.58
N SER A 515 -2.80 5.19 14.09
CA SER A 515 -3.33 6.30 13.31
C SER A 515 -2.38 6.70 12.18
N GLY A 516 -2.90 6.90 10.97
CA GLY A 516 -2.12 7.30 9.81
C GLY A 516 -1.74 8.77 9.73
N VAL A 517 -2.40 9.63 10.51
CA VAL A 517 -2.17 11.08 10.47
C VAL A 517 -1.31 11.45 11.67
N THR A 518 0.00 11.58 11.44
CA THR A 518 0.99 12.06 12.42
C THR A 518 1.29 13.54 12.19
N LEU A 519 1.93 14.21 13.16
CA LEU A 519 2.38 15.59 13.00
C LEU A 519 3.27 15.76 11.75
N ASP A 520 4.24 14.87 11.55
CA ASP A 520 5.17 14.93 10.41
C ASP A 520 4.45 14.87 9.05
N ILE A 521 3.42 14.03 8.94
CA ILE A 521 2.58 13.96 7.75
C ILE A 521 1.81 15.26 7.55
N VAL A 522 1.19 15.79 8.61
CA VAL A 522 0.45 17.07 8.57
C VAL A 522 1.36 18.25 8.21
N GLU A 523 2.61 18.25 8.68
CA GLU A 523 3.59 19.28 8.36
C GLU A 523 4.08 19.25 6.92
N GLY A 524 4.11 18.07 6.30
CA GLY A 524 4.42 17.88 4.89
C GLY A 524 3.29 18.32 3.95
N MET A 525 2.04 18.36 4.42
CA MET A 525 0.86 18.63 3.59
C MET A 525 0.72 20.11 3.18
N PRO A 526 0.31 20.39 1.92
CA PRO A 526 -0.31 21.67 1.55
C PRO A 526 -1.54 21.97 2.40
N PHE A 527 -1.78 23.25 2.74
CA PHE A 527 -2.87 23.60 3.67
C PHE A 527 -4.26 23.36 3.10
N ASN A 528 -4.46 23.59 1.80
CA ASN A 528 -5.71 23.29 1.10
C ASN A 528 -6.13 21.82 1.29
N LEU A 529 -5.20 20.87 1.22
CA LEU A 529 -5.49 19.45 1.43
C LEU A 529 -5.86 19.11 2.89
N ILE A 530 -5.35 19.88 3.86
CA ILE A 530 -5.82 19.78 5.25
C ILE A 530 -7.27 20.27 5.36
N LEU A 531 -7.62 21.36 4.68
CA LEU A 531 -8.99 21.89 4.65
C LEU A 531 -9.96 20.92 3.97
N ASP A 532 -9.53 20.25 2.90
CA ASP A 532 -10.31 19.17 2.25
C ASP A 532 -10.57 18.02 3.23
N TYR A 533 -9.53 17.57 3.95
CA TYR A 533 -9.68 16.52 4.96
C TYR A 533 -10.56 16.96 6.14
N MET A 534 -10.51 18.23 6.54
CA MET A 534 -11.46 18.79 7.51
C MET A 534 -12.90 18.74 7.01
N GLY A 535 -13.12 18.93 5.70
CA GLY A 535 -14.42 18.76 5.07
C GLY A 535 -14.94 17.33 5.18
N ILE A 536 -14.04 16.33 5.01
CA ILE A 536 -14.36 14.91 5.17
C ILE A 536 -14.74 14.59 6.63
N ARG A 537 -14.08 15.22 7.59
CA ARG A 537 -14.38 15.06 9.03
C ARG A 537 -15.69 15.74 9.45
N LEU A 538 -16.31 16.60 8.63
CA LEU A 538 -17.53 17.27 9.00
C LEU A 538 -18.70 16.28 9.13
N ASN A 539 -19.26 16.18 10.33
CA ASN A 539 -20.44 15.37 10.59
C ASN A 539 -21.68 16.04 9.98
N GLY A 540 -22.24 15.41 8.93
CA GLY A 540 -23.38 15.93 8.19
C GLY A 540 -24.66 16.10 9.02
N GLU A 541 -24.93 15.19 9.95
CA GLU A 541 -26.14 15.21 10.80
C GLU A 541 -26.07 16.31 11.86
N ARG A 542 -24.93 16.44 12.55
CA ARG A 542 -24.70 17.48 13.56
C ARG A 542 -24.68 18.88 12.94
N SER A 543 -24.33 19.00 11.66
CA SER A 543 -24.23 20.26 10.93
C SER A 543 -25.54 20.71 10.24
N ILE A 544 -26.65 19.97 10.39
CA ILE A 544 -27.94 20.35 9.80
C ILE A 544 -28.39 21.73 10.27
N GLY A 545 -28.70 22.61 9.31
CA GLY A 545 -29.19 23.97 9.56
C GLY A 545 -28.14 24.92 10.15
N LYS A 546 -26.88 24.49 10.27
CA LYS A 546 -25.78 25.33 10.74
C LYS A 546 -25.27 26.23 9.62
N ARG A 547 -25.02 27.49 9.95
CA ARG A 547 -24.31 28.46 9.12
C ARG A 547 -23.21 29.10 9.97
N ILE A 548 -21.97 28.93 9.53
CA ILE A 548 -20.77 29.46 10.21
C ILE A 548 -19.82 29.98 9.13
N SER A 549 -19.50 31.27 9.17
CA SER A 549 -18.54 31.95 8.29
C SER A 549 -17.30 32.31 9.10
N MET A 550 -16.11 31.92 8.65
CA MET A 550 -14.87 32.07 9.41
C MET A 550 -13.75 32.57 8.49
N ASN A 551 -12.93 33.50 8.96
CA ASN A 551 -11.67 33.84 8.31
C ASN A 551 -10.52 33.17 9.05
N TRP A 552 -9.61 32.51 8.34
CA TRP A 552 -8.41 31.92 8.89
C TRP A 552 -7.19 32.64 8.29
N LYS A 553 -6.28 33.09 9.15
CA LYS A 553 -5.08 33.85 8.78
C LYS A 553 -3.83 33.15 9.32
N LEU A 554 -2.96 32.71 8.42
CA LEU A 554 -1.70 32.05 8.74
C LEU A 554 -0.53 33.05 8.58
N THR A 555 -0.02 33.56 9.70
CA THR A 555 0.85 34.76 9.70
C THR A 555 2.30 34.52 9.27
N ASP A 556 2.80 33.29 9.43
CA ASP A 556 4.16 32.88 9.07
C ASP A 556 4.33 32.59 7.57
N VAL A 557 3.25 32.24 6.88
CA VAL A 557 3.22 31.98 5.43
C VAL A 557 2.46 33.05 4.63
N ASP A 558 1.88 34.06 5.30
CA ASP A 558 1.07 35.14 4.71
C ASP A 558 -0.12 34.64 3.85
N GLU A 559 -0.78 33.59 4.33
CA GLU A 559 -1.95 33.00 3.66
C GLU A 559 -3.25 33.31 4.41
N ASN A 560 -4.33 33.50 3.65
CA ASN A 560 -5.67 33.76 4.19
C ASN A 560 -6.68 32.83 3.54
N TYR A 561 -7.68 32.41 4.32
CA TYR A 561 -8.74 31.53 3.86
C TYR A 561 -10.09 31.98 4.42
N HIS A 562 -11.11 31.98 3.56
CA HIS A 562 -12.50 32.12 3.99
C HIS A 562 -13.16 30.75 4.03
N LEU A 563 -13.60 30.31 5.21
CA LEU A 563 -14.28 29.04 5.43
C LEU A 563 -15.78 29.28 5.68
N LEU A 564 -16.62 28.43 5.10
CA LEU A 564 -18.07 28.47 5.23
C LEU A 564 -18.62 27.07 5.49
N VAL A 565 -19.18 26.86 6.68
CA VAL A 565 -20.10 25.74 6.92
C VAL A 565 -21.51 26.20 6.55
N ASN A 566 -22.12 25.55 5.58
CA ASN A 566 -23.49 25.78 5.17
C ASN A 566 -24.05 24.53 4.50
N ASN A 567 -25.34 24.21 4.70
CA ASN A 567 -25.98 23.01 4.14
C ASN A 567 -25.20 21.71 4.43
N SER A 568 -24.68 21.58 5.66
CA SER A 568 -23.90 20.41 6.08
C SER A 568 -22.65 20.11 5.24
N VAL A 569 -22.08 21.13 4.59
CA VAL A 569 -20.78 21.05 3.90
C VAL A 569 -19.85 22.14 4.39
N LEU A 570 -18.54 21.88 4.35
CA LEU A 570 -17.49 22.85 4.57
C LEU A 570 -16.92 23.27 3.21
N ILE A 571 -16.96 24.56 2.93
CA ILE A 571 -16.33 25.17 1.75
C ILE A 571 -15.19 26.08 2.24
N TYR A 572 -14.09 26.13 1.50
CA TYR A 572 -13.05 27.13 1.72
C TYR A 572 -12.75 27.90 0.42
N ARG A 573 -12.20 29.10 0.57
CA ARG A 573 -11.71 29.93 -0.53
C ARG A 573 -10.34 30.49 -0.14
N GLU A 574 -9.34 30.13 -0.91
CA GLU A 574 -7.96 30.59 -0.73
C GLU A 574 -7.81 32.05 -1.14
N GLY A 575 -7.03 32.81 -0.38
CA GLY A 575 -6.78 34.23 -0.60
C GLY A 575 -7.95 35.16 -0.28
N GLU A 576 -9.10 34.62 0.14
CA GLU A 576 -10.29 35.40 0.47
C GLU A 576 -10.44 35.65 1.97
N VAL A 577 -10.99 36.83 2.30
CA VAL A 577 -11.40 37.22 3.65
C VAL A 577 -12.79 37.86 3.52
N ASP A 578 -13.74 37.43 4.35
CA ASP A 578 -15.07 38.02 4.42
C ASP A 578 -15.17 38.96 5.63
N ASP A 579 -15.35 40.26 5.40
CA ASP A 579 -15.54 41.27 6.45
C ASP A 579 -16.79 41.00 7.32
N LYS A 580 -17.70 40.13 6.85
CA LYS A 580 -18.91 39.69 7.55
C LYS A 580 -18.78 38.28 8.14
N ALA A 581 -17.57 37.73 8.21
CA ALA A 581 -17.35 36.46 8.91
C ALA A 581 -17.78 36.56 10.37
N ASP A 582 -18.34 35.48 10.90
CA ASP A 582 -18.78 35.38 12.29
C ASP A 582 -17.56 35.45 13.24
N LEU A 583 -16.40 34.97 12.78
CA LEU A 583 -15.14 34.98 13.51
C LEU A 583 -13.91 35.04 12.59
N THR A 584 -12.77 35.42 13.16
CA THR A 584 -11.45 35.34 12.54
C THR A 584 -10.48 34.61 13.47
N LEU A 585 -9.90 33.51 13.00
CA LEU A 585 -8.79 32.80 13.64
C LEU A 585 -7.47 33.28 13.01
N THR A 586 -6.56 33.81 13.82
CA THR A 586 -5.21 34.19 13.40
C THR A 586 -4.21 33.32 14.14
N THR A 587 -3.33 32.62 13.42
CA THR A 587 -2.31 31.73 13.99
C THR A 587 -1.15 31.55 13.00
N THR A 588 -0.18 30.68 13.29
CA THR A 588 0.86 30.25 12.35
C THR A 588 0.51 28.89 11.75
N ARG A 589 1.03 28.58 10.57
CA ARG A 589 0.97 27.24 9.95
C ARG A 589 1.51 26.19 10.92
N ASP A 590 2.63 26.50 11.57
CA ASP A 590 3.25 25.66 12.59
C ASP A 590 2.31 25.34 13.77
N THR A 591 1.72 26.37 14.38
CA THR A 591 0.77 26.18 15.49
C THR A 591 -0.46 25.42 15.04
N PHE A 592 -0.96 25.69 13.82
CA PHE A 592 -2.06 24.93 13.25
C PHE A 592 -1.73 23.45 13.10
N ASN A 593 -0.55 23.11 12.57
CA ASN A 593 -0.11 21.72 12.38
C ASN A 593 -0.04 20.98 13.72
N HIS A 594 0.51 21.61 14.75
CA HIS A 594 0.54 21.03 16.10
C HIS A 594 -0.86 20.77 16.66
N ILE A 595 -1.83 21.64 16.34
CA ILE A 595 -3.21 21.44 16.75
C ILE A 595 -3.85 20.29 15.98
N PHE A 596 -3.71 20.29 14.67
CA PHE A 596 -4.32 19.28 13.81
C PHE A 596 -3.71 17.89 13.99
N GLY A 597 -2.40 17.82 14.24
CA GLY A 597 -1.67 16.60 14.59
C GLY A 597 -1.86 16.14 16.05
N GLY A 598 -2.74 16.79 16.82
CA GLY A 598 -3.09 16.34 18.18
C GLY A 598 -2.05 16.64 19.27
N VAL A 599 -0.97 17.35 18.95
CA VAL A 599 0.09 17.72 19.90
C VAL A 599 -0.33 18.87 20.81
N LYS A 600 -1.21 19.76 20.32
CA LYS A 600 -1.67 20.95 21.03
C LYS A 600 -3.18 21.10 20.91
N SER A 601 -3.85 21.63 21.93
CA SER A 601 -5.27 21.99 21.80
C SER A 601 -5.44 23.46 21.39
N PHE A 602 -6.59 23.80 20.81
CA PHE A 602 -6.92 25.21 20.54
C PHE A 602 -6.93 26.06 21.82
N GLU A 603 -7.42 25.50 22.94
CA GLU A 603 -7.43 26.19 24.24
C GLU A 603 -6.01 26.53 24.70
N ALA A 604 -5.07 25.59 24.55
CA ALA A 604 -3.67 25.82 24.88
C ALA A 604 -3.06 26.91 23.99
N ALA A 605 -3.36 26.89 22.68
CA ALA A 605 -2.88 27.89 21.72
C ALA A 605 -3.46 29.30 21.97
N PHE A 606 -4.70 29.40 22.43
CA PHE A 606 -5.27 30.69 22.85
C PHE A 606 -4.67 31.18 24.16
N ALA A 607 -4.37 30.27 25.11
CA ALA A 607 -3.81 30.61 26.40
C ALA A 607 -2.38 31.17 26.31
N ASP A 608 -1.54 30.58 25.44
CA ASP A 608 -0.17 31.03 25.21
C ASP A 608 -0.01 32.06 24.07
N GLN A 609 -1.14 32.48 23.48
CA GLN A 609 -1.22 33.51 22.45
C GLN A 609 -0.56 33.15 21.10
N THR A 610 -0.30 31.86 20.85
CA THR A 610 0.11 31.36 19.53
C THR A 610 -1.06 31.26 18.54
N ALA A 611 -2.29 31.28 19.04
CA ALA A 611 -3.50 31.51 18.26
C ALA A 611 -4.32 32.65 18.88
N LYS A 612 -5.03 33.39 18.03
CA LYS A 612 -5.93 34.49 18.42
C LYS A 612 -7.27 34.32 17.73
N LEU A 613 -8.34 34.42 18.50
CA LEU A 613 -9.71 34.38 18.01
C LEU A 613 -10.37 35.75 18.19
N GLU A 614 -10.93 36.29 17.10
CA GLU A 614 -11.72 37.52 17.08
C GLU A 614 -13.14 37.20 16.59
N GLY A 615 -14.17 37.88 17.11
CA GLY A 615 -15.58 37.62 16.76
C GLY A 615 -16.29 36.65 17.70
N ASP A 616 -17.22 35.84 17.19
CA ASP A 616 -18.07 34.96 17.99
C ASP A 616 -17.36 33.64 18.37
N ALA A 617 -16.83 33.59 19.59
CA ALA A 617 -16.18 32.38 20.12
C ALA A 617 -17.13 31.16 20.24
N LYS A 618 -18.44 31.36 20.37
CA LYS A 618 -19.40 30.25 20.41
C LYS A 618 -19.50 29.57 19.04
N LYS A 619 -19.37 30.33 17.96
CA LYS A 619 -19.36 29.80 16.59
C LYS A 619 -18.12 28.96 16.32
N PHE A 620 -16.98 29.29 16.92
CA PHE A 620 -15.78 28.46 16.85
C PHE A 620 -15.98 27.13 17.58
N GLY A 621 -16.47 27.16 18.82
CA GLY A 621 -16.79 25.93 19.57
C GLY A 621 -17.86 25.08 18.89
N GLU A 622 -18.87 25.72 18.28
CA GLU A 622 -19.86 25.05 17.44
C GLU A 622 -19.17 24.33 16.29
N PHE A 623 -18.33 25.03 15.50
CA PHE A 623 -17.58 24.44 14.39
C PHE A 623 -16.73 23.25 14.83
N ALA A 624 -15.91 23.39 15.87
CA ALA A 624 -15.05 22.32 16.36
C ALA A 624 -15.86 21.08 16.76
N SER A 625 -17.04 21.28 17.36
CA SER A 625 -17.94 20.18 17.73
C SER A 625 -18.61 19.47 16.54
N LEU A 626 -18.51 20.00 15.32
CA LEU A 626 -19.05 19.37 14.11
C LEU A 626 -18.07 18.41 13.45
N LEU A 627 -16.80 18.39 13.85
CA LEU A 627 -15.80 17.50 13.27
C LEU A 627 -15.79 16.15 14.03
N ASP A 628 -15.79 15.05 13.28
CA ASP A 628 -15.65 13.70 13.81
C ASP A 628 -14.18 13.30 13.94
N GLU A 629 -13.94 12.33 14.82
CA GLU A 629 -12.77 11.46 14.80
C GLU A 629 -13.23 10.09 14.32
N PHE A 630 -12.46 9.47 13.43
CA PHE A 630 -12.80 8.16 12.90
C PHE A 630 -12.17 7.08 13.78
N ASN A 631 -12.97 6.10 14.20
CA ASN A 631 -12.43 4.92 14.88
C ASN A 631 -11.65 4.06 13.86
N PRO A 632 -10.36 3.78 14.08
CA PRO A 632 -9.57 2.96 13.16
C PRO A 632 -9.86 1.45 13.31
N VAL A 633 -10.57 1.05 14.36
CA VAL A 633 -10.92 -0.34 14.67
C VAL A 633 -12.38 -0.63 14.31
N PHE A 634 -12.67 -0.79 13.02
CA PHE A 634 -13.99 -1.26 12.56
C PHE A 634 -13.97 -2.74 12.14
N ASN A 635 -15.13 -3.39 12.29
CA ASN A 635 -15.33 -4.79 11.90
C ASN A 635 -15.28 -4.95 10.38
N ILE A 636 -14.71 -6.07 9.91
CA ILE A 636 -14.63 -6.42 8.48
C ILE A 636 -15.39 -7.73 8.20
N VAL A 637 -15.11 -8.79 8.98
CA VAL A 637 -15.65 -10.14 8.76
C VAL A 637 -16.90 -10.45 9.58
N THR A 638 -17.39 -9.48 10.35
CA THR A 638 -18.63 -9.53 11.16
C THR A 638 -19.39 -8.21 10.99
N PRO A 639 -20.70 -8.18 11.32
CA PRO A 639 -21.49 -6.95 11.31
C PRO A 639 -20.88 -5.78 12.09
#